data_AF-A0A7K8XEL5-F1
#
_entry.id   AF-A0A7K8XEL5-F1
#
_cell.length_a   1.000
_cell.length_b   1.000
_cell.length_c   1.000
_cell.angle_alpha   90.00
_cell.angle_beta   90.00
_cell.angle_gamma   90.00
#
_symmetry.space_group_name_H-M   'P 1'
#
loop_
_entity.id
_entity.type
_entity.pdbx_description
1 polymer ?
#
loop_
_entity_poly.entity_id
_entity_poly.type
_entity_poly.pdbx_seq_one_letter_code
_entity_poly.pdbx_strand_id
1 'polypeptide(L)'
;QSSQESRDHVLSDVPATREQMNHYRAAAETAQSELAALSVKYDCAQSELLELRSRMVSKEASFQELKAEAERYKENNARQMSRLLSLQTQIQEMEEEACVLTTSKNQAELTAQVAFKENWELKEKLHEQNTKLNKFLSECEESMTQASTISRKYEEVLTQLSGFLDIDIREKEKPQEHLMSKVSEICKENLTLKDQVSALREAINVHEVESKANKETIMRLVSEVTKEQKKAAGYYQDTEKLNKDLESAVTGKQSLEMEIRNLQDKLTANQKALDASKQELHNLEKSFTELNGSLKSSREEARTAQSSSVAFKEQIATLLSGRSAMVKPSEKAILERIQEINFKEESKEIMVSQLEAQVAKLAEDLENQTTLYQEALERSRKAEKCSETFQDQLKHLEEELLSVHLIQDDLKLEKQKFLKFLEQLNEKMHLDSLAAEVGLDMNVDVILARVEQLVKLEGDAVIENKTMAYSLRRKLKTQKEKLESKELHMNLLRQKITQLEEEKKVRTALAVERDEANLAVRKLQKMIERIQKQLDLARETNTDLKAKLSETNELKIKTLEQSRTIEELSKSQGRLERMKEKVEKQLTSVKSELLLKERKATEDKEKNQDMLEAVTSEMKVLKTSLAELAKRERQLAEFREVVSRLLGLDIASLALPDYEIITCLEGLIHCHQHHHFPCICLRDVAGASEEQ
;
A
#
# COMPACT_ATOMS: atom_id res chain seq x y z
N GLN A 1 20.39 110.46 13.64
CA GLN A 1 21.43 110.59 14.69
C GLN A 1 22.42 109.46 14.42
N SER A 2 23.52 109.76 13.70
CA SER A 2 24.86 110.10 14.26
C SER A 2 25.48 108.85 14.90
N SER A 3 26.65 108.33 14.51
CA SER A 3 27.84 108.99 13.95
C SER A 3 28.71 108.03 13.13
N GLN A 4 29.44 108.62 12.19
CA GLN A 4 30.69 108.12 11.57
C GLN A 4 31.73 107.69 12.62
N GLU A 5 32.59 106.73 12.27
CA GLU A 5 33.97 107.04 11.87
C GLU A 5 34.73 105.83 11.28
N SER A 6 35.52 106.18 10.28
CA SER A 6 36.55 105.45 9.54
C SER A 6 37.48 104.56 10.34
N ARG A 7 37.92 103.45 9.73
CA ARG A 7 39.36 103.15 9.56
C ARG A 7 39.59 102.07 8.51
N ASP A 8 40.41 102.45 7.55
CA ASP A 8 41.01 101.63 6.52
C ASP A 8 42.12 100.71 7.08
N HIS A 9 42.31 99.61 6.34
CA HIS A 9 43.56 98.90 6.07
C HIS A 9 43.96 97.62 6.83
N VAL A 10 44.42 96.69 5.99
CA VAL A 10 45.21 95.46 6.20
C VAL A 10 44.44 94.19 6.60
N LEU A 11 43.72 93.60 5.65
CA LEU A 11 43.54 92.14 5.61
C LEU A 11 44.73 91.53 4.89
N SER A 12 45.71 91.11 5.69
CA SER A 12 46.77 90.20 5.24
C SER A 12 46.11 88.86 4.89
N ASP A 13 46.24 88.49 3.62
CA ASP A 13 45.84 87.21 3.07
C ASP A 13 46.73 86.12 3.72
N VAL A 14 46.18 85.43 4.74
CA VAL A 14 46.84 84.31 5.41
C VAL A 14 46.24 83.01 4.84
N PRO A 15 47.01 82.19 4.09
CA PRO A 15 46.50 80.96 3.47
C PRO A 15 45.95 79.93 4.47
N ALA A 16 46.44 79.97 5.72
CA ALA A 16 46.16 78.97 6.74
C ALA A 16 44.72 78.98 7.28
N THR A 17 44.02 80.13 7.29
CA THR A 17 42.64 80.22 7.82
C THR A 17 41.57 79.79 6.81
N ARG A 18 41.88 79.91 5.50
CA ARG A 18 40.98 79.46 4.42
C ARG A 18 40.98 77.94 4.28
N GLU A 19 42.14 77.31 4.40
CA GLU A 19 42.27 75.85 4.43
C GLU A 19 41.52 75.25 5.62
N GLN A 20 41.65 75.85 6.81
CA GLN A 20 40.96 75.38 8.02
C GLN A 20 39.43 75.46 7.89
N MET A 21 38.88 76.54 7.33
CA MET A 21 37.45 76.64 7.04
C MET A 21 36.98 75.63 5.98
N ASN A 22 37.81 75.37 4.96
CA ASN A 22 37.49 74.35 3.95
C ASN A 22 37.49 72.94 4.54
N HIS A 23 38.40 72.63 5.46
CA HIS A 23 38.42 71.36 6.19
C HIS A 23 37.18 71.18 7.06
N TYR A 24 36.75 72.19 7.82
CA TYR A 24 35.52 72.11 8.61
C TYR A 24 34.26 72.00 7.74
N ARG A 25 34.24 72.68 6.58
CA ARG A 25 33.15 72.54 5.61
C ARG A 25 33.08 71.14 5.02
N ALA A 26 34.21 70.59 4.56
CA ALA A 26 34.27 69.23 4.04
C ALA A 26 33.89 68.19 5.10
N ALA A 27 34.31 68.37 6.36
CA ALA A 27 33.91 67.49 7.46
C ALA A 27 32.41 67.59 7.77
N ALA A 28 31.82 68.79 7.72
CA ALA A 28 30.39 68.99 7.91
C ALA A 28 29.55 68.42 6.75
N GLU A 29 30.01 68.58 5.50
CA GLU A 29 29.38 67.98 4.32
C GLU A 29 29.48 66.44 4.36
N THR A 30 30.62 65.90 4.81
CA THR A 30 30.79 64.46 5.02
C THR A 30 29.84 63.96 6.10
N ALA A 31 29.77 64.64 7.25
CA ALA A 31 28.84 64.28 8.33
C ALA A 31 27.37 64.41 7.91
N GLN A 32 27.01 65.39 7.08
CA GLN A 32 25.67 65.51 6.51
C GLN A 32 25.37 64.38 5.51
N SER A 33 26.34 64.00 4.69
CA SER A 33 26.21 62.86 3.77
C SER A 33 26.05 61.55 4.52
N GLU A 34 26.84 61.34 5.59
CA GLU A 34 26.74 60.18 6.47
C GLU A 34 25.41 60.14 7.23
N LEU A 35 24.93 61.28 7.73
CA LEU A 35 23.62 61.41 8.37
C LEU A 35 22.49 61.07 7.38
N ALA A 36 22.55 61.59 6.15
CA ALA A 36 21.58 61.27 5.11
C ALA A 36 21.61 59.78 4.73
N ALA A 37 22.80 59.18 4.62
CA ALA A 37 22.95 57.75 4.37
C ALA A 37 22.41 56.90 5.52
N LEU A 38 22.59 57.35 6.78
CA LEU A 38 22.01 56.69 7.95
C LEU A 38 20.49 56.85 8.02
N SER A 39 19.95 58.02 7.68
CA SER A 39 18.50 58.23 7.59
C SER A 39 17.86 57.33 6.54
N VAL A 40 18.46 57.22 5.34
CA VAL A 40 17.98 56.29 4.31
C VAL A 40 18.03 54.84 4.80
N LYS A 41 19.12 54.43 5.47
CA LYS A 41 19.22 53.07 6.05
C LYS A 41 18.16 52.83 7.14
N TYR A 42 17.88 53.84 7.97
CA TYR A 42 16.83 53.78 8.98
C TYR A 42 15.44 53.63 8.35
N ASP A 43 15.14 54.42 7.31
CA ASP A 43 13.87 54.35 6.59
C ASP A 43 13.69 53.02 5.85
N CYS A 44 14.77 52.47 5.27
CA CYS A 44 14.78 51.12 4.70
C CYS A 44 14.49 50.07 5.77
N ALA A 45 15.20 50.09 6.90
CA ALA A 45 14.99 49.15 8.00
C ALA A 45 13.57 49.27 8.61
N GLN A 46 13.02 50.49 8.68
CA GLN A 46 11.66 50.73 9.15
C GLN A 46 10.61 50.17 8.16
N SER A 47 10.86 50.31 6.85
CA SER A 47 10.00 49.75 5.80
C SER A 47 10.02 48.21 5.83
N GLU A 48 11.20 47.61 5.98
CA GLU A 48 11.37 46.17 6.16
C GLU A 48 10.66 45.65 7.41
N LEU A 49 10.73 46.39 8.53
CA LEU A 49 10.00 46.04 9.75
C LEU A 49 8.48 46.08 9.57
N LEU A 50 7.96 47.07 8.83
CA LEU A 50 6.53 47.15 8.51
C LEU A 50 6.09 46.01 7.59
N GLU A 51 6.91 45.67 6.60
CA GLU A 51 6.65 44.54 5.70
C GLU A 51 6.65 43.21 6.47
N LEU A 52 7.63 43.00 7.35
CA LEU A 52 7.70 41.81 8.20
C LEU A 52 6.51 41.73 9.16
N ARG A 53 6.06 42.85 9.73
CA ARG A 53 4.85 42.89 10.57
C ARG A 53 3.60 42.55 9.77
N SER A 54 3.44 43.12 8.57
CA SER A 54 2.33 42.78 7.67
C SER A 54 2.32 41.30 7.31
N ARG A 55 3.50 40.74 7.00
CA ARG A 55 3.67 39.32 6.71
C ARG A 55 3.37 38.43 7.92
N MET A 56 3.70 38.89 9.12
CA MET A 56 3.38 38.18 10.36
C MET A 56 1.87 38.17 10.61
N VAL A 57 1.19 39.30 10.42
CA VAL A 57 -0.28 39.40 10.56
C VAL A 57 -0.99 38.52 9.54
N SER A 58 -0.54 38.47 8.28
CA SER A 58 -1.14 37.58 7.28
C SER A 58 -0.88 36.10 7.58
N LYS A 59 0.29 35.76 8.12
CA LYS A 59 0.59 34.40 8.59
C LYS A 59 -0.26 34.01 9.80
N GLU A 60 -0.45 34.90 10.75
CA GLU A 60 -1.34 34.69 11.90
C GLU A 60 -2.79 34.47 11.44
N ALA A 61 -3.29 35.29 10.48
CA ALA A 61 -4.62 35.09 9.90
C ALA A 61 -4.76 33.71 9.24
N SER A 62 -3.78 33.30 8.42
CA SER A 62 -3.80 31.97 7.79
C SER A 62 -3.72 30.82 8.81
N PHE A 63 -3.04 31.03 9.94
CA PHE A 63 -2.97 30.06 11.02
C PHE A 63 -4.32 29.94 11.75
N GLN A 64 -5.00 31.06 12.00
CA GLN A 64 -6.35 31.04 12.60
C GLN A 64 -7.37 30.37 11.67
N GLU A 65 -7.28 30.57 10.36
CA GLU A 65 -8.11 29.87 9.37
C GLU A 65 -7.86 28.36 9.38
N LEU A 66 -6.58 27.94 9.35
CA LEU A 66 -6.21 26.52 9.45
C LEU A 66 -6.69 25.89 10.77
N LYS A 67 -6.63 26.64 11.87
CA LYS A 67 -7.14 26.20 13.17
C LYS A 67 -8.66 26.03 13.15
N ALA A 68 -9.39 26.98 12.57
CA ALA A 68 -10.84 26.89 12.42
C ALA A 68 -11.24 25.69 11.53
N GLU A 69 -10.49 25.44 10.45
CA GLU A 69 -10.72 24.29 9.58
C GLU A 69 -10.42 22.97 10.30
N ALA A 70 -9.34 22.90 11.09
CA ALA A 70 -9.05 21.73 11.92
C ALA A 70 -10.16 21.43 12.95
N GLU A 71 -10.74 22.46 13.57
CA GLU A 71 -11.88 22.29 14.48
C GLU A 71 -13.14 21.83 13.73
N ARG A 72 -13.41 22.35 12.52
CA ARG A 72 -14.50 21.83 11.67
C ARG A 72 -14.32 20.37 11.31
N TYR A 73 -13.09 19.93 11.00
CA TYR A 73 -12.79 18.52 10.77
C TYR A 73 -13.03 17.65 12.01
N LYS A 74 -12.61 18.11 13.20
CA LYS A 74 -12.88 17.40 14.46
C LYS A 74 -14.38 17.29 14.73
N GLU A 75 -15.12 18.37 14.55
CA GLU A 75 -16.57 18.40 14.74
C GLU A 75 -17.28 17.46 13.75
N ASN A 76 -16.89 17.50 12.48
CA ASN A 76 -17.45 16.61 11.46
C ASN A 76 -17.15 15.13 11.77
N ASN A 77 -15.92 14.84 12.22
CA ASN A 77 -15.55 13.49 12.64
C ASN A 77 -16.36 13.03 13.86
N ALA A 78 -16.59 13.90 14.85
CA ALA A 78 -17.43 13.61 16.01
C ALA A 78 -18.89 13.35 15.61
N ARG A 79 -19.45 14.13 14.68
CA ARG A 79 -20.79 13.91 14.12
C ARG A 79 -20.88 12.58 13.36
N GLN A 80 -19.87 12.24 12.57
CA GLN A 80 -19.81 10.95 11.88
C GLN A 80 -19.71 9.78 12.86
N MET A 81 -18.89 9.91 13.91
CA MET A 81 -18.77 8.91 14.97
C MET A 81 -20.09 8.72 15.71
N SER A 82 -20.81 9.79 16.03
CA SER A 82 -22.13 9.73 16.66
C SER A 82 -23.17 9.04 15.75
N ARG A 83 -23.16 9.32 14.44
CA ARG A 83 -24.01 8.60 13.47
C ARG A 83 -23.66 7.13 13.37
N LEU A 84 -22.38 6.78 13.36
CA LEU A 84 -21.93 5.38 13.36
C LEU A 84 -22.41 4.65 14.62
N LEU A 85 -22.26 5.26 15.79
CA LEU A 85 -22.75 4.69 17.04
C LEU A 85 -24.27 4.50 17.02
N SER A 86 -25.03 5.50 16.56
CA SER A 86 -26.49 5.39 16.43
C SER A 86 -26.91 4.27 15.46
N LEU A 87 -26.21 4.11 14.34
CA LEU A 87 -26.48 3.03 13.39
C LEU A 87 -26.10 1.66 13.95
N GLN A 88 -25.00 1.57 14.70
CA GLN A 88 -24.61 0.33 15.40
C GLN A 88 -25.65 -0.07 16.44
N THR A 89 -26.16 0.88 17.23
CA THR A 89 -27.24 0.62 18.19
C THR A 89 -28.50 0.14 17.48
N GLN A 90 -28.90 0.77 16.38
CA GLN A 90 -30.08 0.36 15.61
C GLN A 90 -29.91 -1.04 14.99
N ILE A 91 -28.71 -1.39 14.51
CA ILE A 91 -28.43 -2.74 14.01
C ILE A 91 -28.56 -3.76 15.14
N GLN A 92 -28.00 -3.45 16.31
CA GLN A 92 -28.09 -4.33 17.47
C GLN A 92 -29.54 -4.54 17.94
N GLU A 93 -30.34 -3.48 17.99
CA GLU A 93 -31.78 -3.56 18.29
C GLU A 93 -32.52 -4.45 17.26
N MET A 94 -32.24 -4.27 15.96
CA MET A 94 -32.81 -5.10 14.89
C MET A 94 -32.36 -6.57 14.98
N GLU A 95 -31.12 -6.85 15.39
CA GLU A 95 -30.61 -8.21 15.62
C GLU A 95 -31.29 -8.87 16.82
N GLU A 96 -31.49 -8.12 17.90
CA GLU A 96 -32.23 -8.58 19.09
C GLU A 96 -33.70 -8.88 18.74
N GLU A 97 -34.36 -8.00 17.98
CA GLU A 97 -35.72 -8.23 17.47
C GLU A 97 -35.80 -9.47 16.58
N ALA A 98 -34.83 -9.67 15.67
CA ALA A 98 -34.76 -10.86 14.82
C ALA A 98 -34.55 -12.14 15.64
N CYS A 99 -33.74 -12.08 16.70
CA CYS A 99 -33.56 -13.19 17.64
C CYS A 99 -34.88 -13.55 18.32
N VAL A 100 -35.60 -12.56 18.85
CA VAL A 100 -36.93 -12.75 19.46
C VAL A 100 -37.94 -13.33 18.46
N LEU A 101 -37.98 -12.82 17.23
CA LEU A 101 -38.81 -13.36 16.15
C LEU A 101 -38.48 -14.83 15.84
N THR A 102 -37.20 -15.19 15.81
CA THR A 102 -36.76 -16.56 15.53
C THR A 102 -37.17 -17.50 16.65
N THR A 103 -37.03 -17.09 17.92
CA THR A 103 -37.49 -17.88 19.07
C THR A 103 -39.01 -18.06 19.08
N SER A 104 -39.77 -17.00 18.80
CA SER A 104 -41.24 -17.03 18.67
C SER A 104 -41.69 -17.96 17.53
N LYS A 105 -41.05 -17.88 16.36
CA LYS A 105 -41.29 -18.79 15.23
C LYS A 105 -41.05 -20.24 15.62
N ASN A 106 -39.89 -20.55 16.22
CA ASN A 106 -39.56 -21.90 16.64
C ASN A 106 -40.59 -22.45 17.65
N GLN A 107 -41.07 -21.60 18.55
CA GLN A 107 -42.09 -21.98 19.52
C GLN A 107 -43.45 -22.24 18.86
N ALA A 108 -43.88 -21.39 17.93
CA ALA A 108 -45.11 -21.60 17.16
C ALA A 108 -45.04 -22.88 16.29
N GLU A 109 -43.88 -23.17 15.70
CA GLU A 109 -43.64 -24.37 14.90
C GLU A 109 -43.69 -25.64 15.77
N LEU A 110 -43.14 -25.59 17.00
CA LEU A 110 -43.27 -26.66 17.98
C LEU A 110 -44.73 -26.91 18.36
N THR A 111 -45.49 -25.85 18.63
CA THR A 111 -46.93 -25.94 18.94
C THR A 111 -47.73 -26.53 17.77
N ALA A 112 -47.43 -26.12 16.54
CA ALA A 112 -48.05 -26.70 15.35
C ALA A 112 -47.72 -28.19 15.20
N GLN A 113 -46.48 -28.59 15.45
CA GLN A 113 -46.04 -29.98 15.35
C GLN A 113 -46.75 -30.89 16.39
N VAL A 114 -46.95 -30.39 17.62
CA VAL A 114 -47.74 -31.07 18.64
C VAL A 114 -49.19 -31.24 18.19
N ALA A 115 -49.83 -30.18 17.69
CA ALA A 115 -51.20 -30.23 17.19
C ALA A 115 -51.37 -31.17 15.96
N PHE A 116 -50.35 -31.25 15.08
CA PHE A 116 -50.34 -32.21 13.98
C PHE A 116 -50.29 -33.65 14.47
N LYS A 117 -49.46 -33.93 15.48
CA LYS A 117 -49.36 -35.27 16.08
C LYS A 117 -50.67 -35.69 16.74
N GLU A 118 -51.29 -34.79 17.51
CA GLU A 118 -52.62 -35.03 18.11
C GLU A 118 -53.70 -35.28 17.05
N ASN A 119 -53.71 -34.50 15.96
CA ASN A 119 -54.62 -34.73 14.83
C ASN A 119 -54.42 -36.09 14.15
N TRP A 120 -53.16 -36.50 14.02
CA TRP A 120 -52.82 -37.79 13.43
C TRP A 120 -53.30 -38.95 14.32
N GLU A 121 -53.05 -38.88 15.63
CA GLU A 121 -53.53 -39.86 16.61
C GLU A 121 -55.08 -39.93 16.66
N LEU A 122 -55.77 -38.80 16.52
CA LEU A 122 -57.23 -38.76 16.42
C LEU A 122 -57.72 -39.40 15.12
N LYS A 123 -57.04 -39.18 13.99
CA LYS A 123 -57.35 -39.85 12.72
C LYS A 123 -57.18 -41.37 12.81
N GLU A 124 -56.11 -41.84 13.45
CA GLU A 124 -55.86 -43.26 13.64
C GLU A 124 -56.95 -43.91 14.51
N LYS A 125 -57.31 -43.26 15.63
CA LYS A 125 -58.45 -43.69 16.47
C LYS A 125 -59.77 -43.71 15.71
N LEU A 126 -60.03 -42.71 14.87
CA LEU A 126 -61.24 -42.66 14.05
C LEU A 126 -61.27 -43.82 13.05
N HIS A 127 -60.14 -44.13 12.42
CA HIS A 127 -60.02 -45.27 11.51
C HIS A 127 -60.23 -46.61 12.25
N GLU A 128 -59.67 -46.76 13.45
CA GLU A 128 -59.86 -47.96 14.28
C GLU A 128 -61.34 -48.13 14.72
N GLN A 129 -62.02 -47.05 15.08
CA GLN A 129 -63.46 -47.10 15.40
C GLN A 129 -64.30 -47.43 14.17
N ASN A 130 -63.94 -46.89 13.00
CA ASN A 130 -64.64 -47.15 11.74
C ASN A 130 -64.49 -48.61 11.29
N THR A 131 -63.31 -49.21 11.49
CA THR A 131 -63.09 -50.64 11.20
C THR A 131 -63.85 -51.55 12.17
N LYS A 132 -63.94 -51.18 13.46
CA LYS A 132 -64.80 -51.87 14.44
C LYS A 132 -66.29 -51.77 14.08
N LEU A 133 -66.76 -50.58 13.66
CA LEU A 133 -68.14 -50.36 13.23
C LEU A 133 -68.50 -51.21 12.01
N ASN A 134 -67.63 -51.27 11.01
CA ASN A 134 -67.83 -52.09 9.82
C ASN A 134 -67.88 -53.58 10.14
N LYS A 135 -67.08 -54.04 11.10
CA LYS A 135 -67.12 -55.43 11.58
C LYS A 135 -68.44 -55.77 12.27
N PHE A 136 -68.97 -54.87 13.10
CA PHE A 136 -70.29 -55.06 13.72
C PHE A 136 -71.43 -55.03 12.70
N LEU A 137 -71.32 -54.23 11.64
CA LEU A 137 -72.30 -54.22 10.55
C LEU A 137 -72.32 -55.55 9.79
N SER A 138 -71.16 -56.13 9.46
CA SER A 138 -71.10 -57.44 8.79
C SER A 138 -71.63 -58.58 9.66
N GLU A 139 -71.35 -58.56 10.97
CA GLU A 139 -71.86 -59.56 11.92
C GLU A 139 -73.39 -59.47 12.09
N CYS A 140 -73.97 -58.26 12.00
CA CYS A 140 -75.41 -58.03 12.09
C CYS A 140 -76.16 -58.50 10.82
N GLU A 141 -75.56 -58.29 9.64
CA GLU A 141 -76.08 -58.77 8.36
C GLU A 141 -76.09 -60.31 8.29
N GLU A 142 -75.03 -60.97 8.77
CA GLU A 142 -74.94 -62.44 8.83
C GLU A 142 -76.00 -63.04 9.77
N SER A 143 -76.23 -62.43 10.93
CA SER A 143 -77.26 -62.87 11.91
C SER A 143 -78.70 -62.78 11.36
N MET A 144 -79.00 -61.73 10.57
CA MET A 144 -80.31 -61.56 9.92
C MET A 144 -80.60 -62.63 8.84
N THR A 145 -79.56 -63.13 8.15
CA THR A 145 -79.72 -64.22 7.16
C THR A 145 -79.92 -65.60 7.79
N GLN A 146 -79.45 -65.81 9.02
CA GLN A 146 -79.64 -67.05 9.78
C GLN A 146 -81.02 -67.12 10.45
N ALA A 147 -81.59 -65.99 10.88
CA ALA A 147 -82.92 -65.95 11.49
C ALA A 147 -84.07 -66.24 10.50
N SER A 148 -83.92 -65.81 9.24
CA SER A 148 -84.93 -66.00 8.17
C SER A 148 -84.98 -67.44 7.64
N THR A 149 -83.92 -68.23 7.80
CA THR A 149 -83.87 -69.65 7.38
C THR A 149 -84.42 -70.62 8.42
N ILE A 150 -84.49 -70.22 9.69
CA ILE A 150 -84.99 -71.04 10.81
C ILE A 150 -86.52 -70.91 10.96
N SER A 151 -87.09 -69.73 10.71
CA SER A 151 -88.55 -69.50 10.79
C SER A 151 -89.36 -70.29 9.75
N ARG A 152 -88.78 -70.61 8.59
CA ARG A 152 -89.44 -71.35 7.51
C ARG A 152 -89.51 -72.87 7.73
N LYS A 153 -88.67 -73.43 8.61
CA LYS A 153 -88.54 -74.89 8.84
C LYS A 153 -89.39 -75.41 10.01
N TYR A 154 -89.89 -74.54 10.89
CA TYR A 154 -90.67 -74.94 12.06
C TYR A 154 -92.17 -75.14 11.75
N GLU A 155 -92.67 -74.50 10.69
CA GLU A 155 -94.07 -74.53 10.26
C GLU A 155 -94.41 -75.76 9.37
N GLU A 156 -93.39 -76.37 8.74
CA GLU A 156 -93.53 -77.60 7.94
C GLU A 156 -93.51 -78.89 8.79
N VAL A 157 -92.84 -78.90 9.95
CA VAL A 157 -92.63 -80.11 10.78
C VAL A 157 -93.85 -80.52 11.60
N LEU A 158 -94.65 -79.57 12.08
CA LEU A 158 -95.90 -79.87 12.80
C LEU A 158 -96.99 -80.46 11.88
N THR A 159 -96.95 -80.13 10.60
CA THR A 159 -97.93 -80.58 9.60
C THR A 159 -97.54 -81.93 8.99
N GLN A 160 -96.26 -82.32 9.07
CA GLN A 160 -95.75 -83.55 8.48
C GLN A 160 -95.78 -84.76 9.44
N LEU A 161 -95.58 -84.60 10.75
CA LEU A 161 -95.59 -85.75 11.67
C LEU A 161 -97.00 -86.32 11.96
N SER A 162 -98.05 -85.52 11.84
CA SER A 162 -99.45 -86.01 11.86
C SER A 162 -99.87 -86.61 10.51
N GLY A 163 -99.16 -86.28 9.42
CA GLY A 163 -99.38 -86.86 8.08
C GLY A 163 -98.57 -88.13 7.81
N PHE A 164 -97.40 -88.32 8.46
CA PHE A 164 -96.54 -89.48 8.23
C PHE A 164 -97.06 -90.82 8.76
N LEU A 165 -98.16 -90.80 9.49
CA LEU A 165 -98.87 -92.01 9.92
C LEU A 165 -100.33 -92.03 9.46
N ASP A 166 -100.77 -91.03 8.68
CA ASP A 166 -102.12 -90.80 8.15
C ASP A 166 -103.25 -91.47 8.97
N ILE A 167 -103.30 -91.13 10.26
CA ILE A 167 -104.38 -91.54 11.16
C ILE A 167 -104.89 -90.26 11.81
N ASP A 168 -106.17 -89.95 11.60
CA ASP A 168 -106.84 -88.98 12.48
C ASP A 168 -106.91 -89.60 13.88
N ILE A 169 -105.95 -89.20 14.73
CA ILE A 169 -105.81 -89.71 16.10
C ILE A 169 -106.88 -89.11 17.03
N ARG A 170 -107.76 -88.23 16.53
CA ARG A 170 -108.85 -87.66 17.32
C ARG A 170 -109.93 -88.68 17.68
N GLU A 171 -110.03 -89.81 16.97
CA GLU A 171 -111.14 -90.78 17.19
C GLU A 171 -110.72 -92.27 17.24
N LYS A 172 -109.42 -92.62 17.27
CA LYS A 172 -108.97 -94.03 17.16
C LYS A 172 -108.41 -94.59 18.48
N GLU A 173 -109.04 -95.63 19.02
CA GLU A 173 -108.49 -96.47 20.08
C GLU A 173 -107.40 -97.42 19.55
N LYS A 174 -106.24 -97.41 20.24
CA LYS A 174 -105.00 -98.20 20.02
C LYS A 174 -104.19 -97.91 18.73
N PRO A 175 -103.57 -96.72 18.62
CA PRO A 175 -102.77 -96.25 17.47
C PRO A 175 -101.35 -96.82 17.31
N GLN A 176 -100.87 -97.70 18.20
CA GLN A 176 -99.45 -98.08 18.26
C GLN A 176 -99.00 -99.20 17.31
N GLU A 177 -99.88 -100.11 16.88
CA GLU A 177 -99.48 -101.20 15.98
C GLU A 177 -99.26 -100.73 14.53
N HIS A 178 -99.90 -99.63 14.13
CA HIS A 178 -99.73 -99.01 12.82
C HIS A 178 -98.38 -98.28 12.67
N LEU A 179 -97.82 -97.81 13.78
CA LEU A 179 -96.51 -97.15 13.83
C LEU A 179 -95.33 -98.10 13.55
N MET A 180 -95.46 -99.41 13.82
CA MET A 180 -94.31 -100.33 13.76
C MET A 180 -93.86 -100.73 12.35
N SER A 181 -94.74 -100.71 11.35
CA SER A 181 -94.33 -100.96 9.94
C SER A 181 -93.45 -99.81 9.42
N LYS A 182 -93.74 -98.56 9.84
CA LYS A 182 -93.01 -97.36 9.44
C LYS A 182 -91.57 -97.31 9.97
N VAL A 183 -91.30 -98.01 11.06
CA VAL A 183 -89.97 -98.12 11.69
C VAL A 183 -88.99 -98.96 10.85
N SER A 184 -89.47 -99.86 9.97
CA SER A 184 -88.62 -100.71 9.13
C SER A 184 -87.92 -99.96 7.98
N GLU A 185 -88.58 -98.95 7.39
CA GLU A 185 -87.98 -98.07 6.36
C GLU A 185 -86.89 -97.17 6.94
N ILE A 186 -87.10 -96.65 8.15
CA ILE A 186 -86.16 -95.77 8.87
C ILE A 186 -84.80 -96.45 9.08
N CYS A 187 -84.76 -97.77 9.20
CA CYS A 187 -83.53 -98.54 9.34
C CYS A 187 -82.65 -98.56 8.07
N LYS A 188 -83.22 -98.44 6.86
CA LYS A 188 -82.45 -98.39 5.61
C LYS A 188 -81.86 -97.00 5.34
N GLU A 189 -82.58 -95.95 5.71
CA GLU A 189 -82.07 -94.56 5.68
C GLU A 189 -80.91 -94.36 6.67
N ASN A 190 -80.90 -95.08 7.79
CA ASN A 190 -79.80 -95.02 8.75
C ASN A 190 -78.47 -95.52 8.15
N LEU A 191 -78.51 -96.50 7.25
CA LEU A 191 -77.33 -97.00 6.54
C LEU A 191 -76.79 -95.96 5.54
N THR A 192 -77.64 -95.30 4.76
CA THR A 192 -77.20 -94.25 3.82
C THR A 192 -76.70 -92.99 4.52
N LEU A 193 -77.28 -92.63 5.67
CA LEU A 193 -76.78 -91.55 6.53
C LEU A 193 -75.40 -91.89 7.11
N LYS A 194 -75.14 -93.14 7.44
CA LYS A 194 -73.82 -93.59 7.92
C LYS A 194 -72.75 -93.45 6.82
N ASP A 195 -73.10 -93.77 5.57
CA ASP A 195 -72.22 -93.56 4.42
C ASP A 195 -71.98 -92.05 4.17
N GLN A 196 -73.00 -91.21 4.30
CA GLN A 196 -72.84 -89.75 4.20
C GLN A 196 -71.97 -89.16 5.32
N VAL A 197 -72.10 -89.66 6.55
CA VAL A 197 -71.23 -89.26 7.68
C VAL A 197 -69.78 -89.68 7.42
N SER A 198 -69.54 -90.83 6.79
CA SER A 198 -68.20 -91.25 6.41
C SER A 198 -67.60 -90.34 5.32
N ALA A 199 -68.37 -89.96 4.30
CA ALA A 199 -67.95 -89.02 3.26
C ALA A 199 -67.67 -87.61 3.82
N LEU A 200 -68.49 -87.12 4.76
CA LEU A 200 -68.26 -85.84 5.42
C LEU A 200 -67.00 -85.88 6.31
N ARG A 201 -66.74 -87.01 6.98
CA ARG A 201 -65.51 -87.18 7.78
C ARG A 201 -64.26 -87.18 6.90
N GLU A 202 -64.32 -87.82 5.73
CA GLU A 202 -63.23 -87.75 4.75
C GLU A 202 -63.03 -86.33 4.21
N ALA A 203 -64.10 -85.60 3.89
CA ALA A 203 -64.02 -84.20 3.46
C ALA A 203 -63.41 -83.28 4.54
N ILE A 204 -63.75 -83.48 5.82
CA ILE A 204 -63.13 -82.76 6.94
C ILE A 204 -61.64 -83.08 7.02
N ASN A 205 -61.25 -84.34 6.86
CA ASN A 205 -59.84 -84.73 6.90
C ASN A 205 -59.05 -84.13 5.73
N VAL A 206 -59.63 -84.11 4.52
CA VAL A 206 -59.05 -83.42 3.35
C VAL A 206 -58.88 -81.93 3.64
N HIS A 207 -59.90 -81.26 4.15
CA HIS A 207 -59.82 -79.84 4.51
C HIS A 207 -58.79 -79.57 5.64
N GLU A 208 -58.62 -80.49 6.59
CA GLU A 208 -57.61 -80.37 7.64
C GLU A 208 -56.19 -80.49 7.08
N VAL A 209 -55.97 -81.43 6.15
CA VAL A 209 -54.70 -81.59 5.43
C VAL A 209 -54.42 -80.38 4.54
N GLU A 210 -55.41 -79.86 3.82
CA GLU A 210 -55.31 -78.64 3.02
C GLU A 210 -55.01 -77.41 3.89
N SER A 211 -55.68 -77.27 5.04
CA SER A 211 -55.42 -76.20 6.00
C SER A 211 -53.98 -76.26 6.55
N LYS A 212 -53.48 -77.46 6.84
CA LYS A 212 -52.06 -77.68 7.21
C LYS A 212 -51.10 -77.27 6.09
N ALA A 213 -51.37 -77.68 4.85
CA ALA A 213 -50.58 -77.29 3.68
C ALA A 213 -50.60 -75.77 3.41
N ASN A 214 -51.76 -75.13 3.60
CA ASN A 214 -51.94 -73.69 3.48
C ASN A 214 -51.14 -72.94 4.55
N LYS A 215 -51.19 -73.40 5.81
CA LYS A 215 -50.38 -72.83 6.89
C LYS A 215 -48.88 -72.93 6.62
N GLU A 216 -48.43 -74.06 6.07
CA GLU A 216 -47.02 -74.26 5.70
C GLU A 216 -46.61 -73.36 4.53
N THR A 217 -47.49 -73.16 3.55
CA THR A 217 -47.27 -72.22 2.43
C THR A 217 -47.17 -70.78 2.92
N ILE A 218 -48.05 -70.37 3.85
CA ILE A 218 -47.98 -69.05 4.50
C ILE A 218 -46.66 -68.90 5.26
N MET A 219 -46.22 -69.90 6.04
CA MET A 219 -44.92 -69.84 6.73
C MET A 219 -43.75 -69.71 5.75
N ARG A 220 -43.79 -70.40 4.60
CA ARG A 220 -42.77 -70.29 3.55
C ARG A 220 -42.74 -68.88 2.96
N LEU A 221 -43.91 -68.33 2.61
CA LEU A 221 -44.04 -66.96 2.10
C LEU A 221 -43.58 -65.91 3.12
N VAL A 222 -43.92 -66.07 4.40
CA VAL A 222 -43.43 -65.18 5.47
C VAL A 222 -41.91 -65.27 5.60
N SER A 223 -41.34 -66.47 5.47
CA SER A 223 -39.89 -66.68 5.47
C SER A 223 -39.20 -66.06 4.24
N GLU A 224 -39.86 -66.09 3.07
CA GLU A 224 -39.38 -65.42 1.86
C GLU A 224 -39.49 -63.89 1.96
N VAL A 225 -40.62 -63.37 2.45
CA VAL A 225 -40.82 -61.93 2.70
C VAL A 225 -39.81 -61.41 3.71
N THR A 226 -39.55 -62.12 4.80
CA THR A 226 -38.54 -61.71 5.79
C THR A 226 -37.12 -61.77 5.23
N LYS A 227 -36.81 -62.74 4.35
CA LYS A 227 -35.53 -62.77 3.62
C LYS A 227 -35.40 -61.58 2.66
N GLU A 228 -36.44 -61.28 1.89
CA GLU A 228 -36.44 -60.12 0.98
C GLU A 228 -36.40 -58.79 1.73
N GLN A 229 -37.09 -58.67 2.86
CA GLN A 229 -37.01 -57.49 3.72
C GLN A 229 -35.59 -57.27 4.27
N LYS A 230 -34.88 -58.35 4.64
CA LYS A 230 -33.47 -58.28 5.04
C LYS A 230 -32.56 -57.87 3.87
N LYS A 231 -32.79 -58.39 2.67
CA LYS A 231 -32.04 -57.98 1.46
C LYS A 231 -32.31 -56.51 1.12
N ALA A 232 -33.56 -56.07 1.16
CA ALA A 232 -33.95 -54.68 0.94
C ALA A 232 -33.29 -53.75 1.96
N ALA A 233 -33.28 -54.12 3.25
CA ALA A 233 -32.55 -53.36 4.27
C ALA A 233 -31.04 -53.30 3.99
N GLY A 234 -30.44 -54.39 3.50
CA GLY A 234 -29.05 -54.41 3.02
C GLY A 234 -28.82 -53.43 1.87
N TYR A 235 -29.70 -53.42 0.85
CA TYR A 235 -29.61 -52.47 -0.26
C TYR A 235 -29.76 -51.01 0.18
N TYR A 236 -30.62 -50.71 1.16
CA TYR A 236 -30.71 -49.36 1.72
C TYR A 236 -29.41 -48.93 2.41
N GLN A 237 -28.79 -49.82 3.19
CA GLN A 237 -27.51 -49.55 3.84
C GLN A 237 -26.38 -49.34 2.81
N ASP A 238 -26.33 -50.18 1.77
CA ASP A 238 -25.35 -50.03 0.69
C ASP A 238 -25.56 -48.73 -0.08
N THR A 239 -26.82 -48.35 -0.36
CA THR A 239 -27.15 -47.09 -1.03
C THR A 239 -26.77 -45.88 -0.16
N GLU A 240 -27.02 -45.94 1.15
CA GLU A 240 -26.62 -44.89 2.09
C GLU A 240 -25.10 -44.76 2.16
N LYS A 241 -24.38 -45.89 2.17
CA LYS A 241 -22.91 -45.90 2.11
C LYS A 241 -22.40 -45.29 0.81
N LEU A 242 -22.97 -45.69 -0.33
CA LEU A 242 -22.60 -45.13 -1.63
C LEU A 242 -22.85 -43.62 -1.70
N ASN A 243 -23.95 -43.13 -1.12
CA ASN A 243 -24.24 -41.70 -1.03
C ASN A 243 -23.21 -40.95 -0.19
N LYS A 244 -22.80 -41.50 0.97
CA LYS A 244 -21.72 -40.90 1.78
C LYS A 244 -20.39 -40.87 1.04
N ASP A 245 -20.05 -41.95 0.34
CA ASP A 245 -18.84 -42.02 -0.48
C ASP A 245 -18.90 -41.01 -1.64
N LEU A 246 -20.07 -40.82 -2.26
CA LEU A 246 -20.30 -39.82 -3.30
C LEU A 246 -20.15 -38.39 -2.76
N GLU A 247 -20.74 -38.07 -1.61
CA GLU A 247 -20.58 -36.76 -0.97
C GLU A 247 -19.10 -36.49 -0.61
N SER A 248 -18.39 -37.49 -0.11
CA SER A 248 -16.95 -37.40 0.16
C SER A 248 -16.14 -37.17 -1.13
N ALA A 249 -16.48 -37.87 -2.22
CA ALA A 249 -15.84 -37.67 -3.51
C ALA A 249 -16.14 -36.28 -4.11
N VAL A 250 -17.37 -35.78 -3.96
CA VAL A 250 -17.77 -34.44 -4.44
C VAL A 250 -17.04 -33.35 -3.67
N THR A 251 -16.96 -33.46 -2.34
CA THR A 251 -16.20 -32.50 -1.52
C THR A 251 -14.70 -32.53 -1.85
N GLY A 252 -14.12 -33.72 -2.07
CA GLY A 252 -12.76 -33.87 -2.56
C GLY A 252 -12.52 -33.29 -3.96
N LYS A 253 -13.49 -33.42 -4.87
CA LYS A 253 -13.44 -32.79 -6.20
C LYS A 253 -13.45 -31.26 -6.07
N GLN A 254 -14.34 -30.70 -5.25
CA GLN A 254 -14.45 -29.26 -5.06
C GLN A 254 -13.18 -28.64 -4.46
N SER A 255 -12.52 -29.33 -3.53
CA SER A 255 -11.24 -28.87 -2.98
C SER A 255 -10.14 -28.85 -4.04
N LEU A 256 -10.04 -29.89 -4.87
CA LEU A 256 -9.11 -29.93 -6.01
C LEU A 256 -9.42 -28.85 -7.06
N GLU A 257 -10.69 -28.59 -7.37
CA GLU A 257 -11.08 -27.51 -8.28
C GLU A 257 -10.71 -26.12 -7.72
N MET A 258 -10.77 -25.93 -6.39
CA MET A 258 -10.30 -24.70 -5.75
C MET A 258 -8.77 -24.59 -5.83
N GLU A 259 -8.05 -25.70 -5.64
CA GLU A 259 -6.59 -25.74 -5.77
C GLU A 259 -6.13 -25.46 -7.21
N ILE A 260 -6.80 -26.03 -8.22
CA ILE A 260 -6.54 -25.76 -9.63
C ILE A 260 -6.72 -24.26 -9.94
N ARG A 261 -7.80 -23.64 -9.45
CA ARG A 261 -8.02 -22.20 -9.62
C ARG A 261 -6.91 -21.38 -8.96
N ASN A 262 -6.54 -21.71 -7.72
CA ASN A 262 -5.43 -21.04 -7.03
C ASN A 262 -4.10 -21.17 -7.78
N LEU A 263 -3.82 -22.35 -8.37
CA LEU A 263 -2.62 -22.57 -9.18
C LEU A 263 -2.67 -21.79 -10.49
N GLN A 264 -3.84 -21.68 -11.14
CA GLN A 264 -4.04 -20.84 -12.31
C GLN A 264 -3.83 -19.36 -11.98
N ASP A 265 -4.37 -18.87 -10.87
CA ASP A 265 -4.17 -17.48 -10.42
C ASP A 265 -2.69 -17.20 -10.15
N LYS A 266 -1.99 -18.12 -9.46
CA LYS A 266 -0.54 -18.02 -9.26
C LYS A 266 0.23 -18.03 -10.57
N LEU A 267 -0.16 -18.86 -11.54
CA LEU A 267 0.49 -18.92 -12.85
C LEU A 267 0.32 -17.60 -13.60
N THR A 268 -0.89 -17.02 -13.60
CA THR A 268 -1.14 -15.73 -14.25
C THR A 268 -0.40 -14.58 -13.56
N ALA A 269 -0.32 -14.59 -12.23
CA ALA A 269 0.44 -13.61 -11.46
C ALA A 269 1.95 -13.71 -11.78
N ASN A 270 2.50 -14.92 -11.80
CA ASN A 270 3.89 -15.15 -12.19
C ASN A 270 4.17 -14.75 -13.63
N GLN A 271 3.24 -15.00 -14.56
CA GLN A 271 3.38 -14.57 -15.95
C GLN A 271 3.43 -13.04 -16.07
N LYS A 272 2.54 -12.33 -15.36
CA LYS A 272 2.55 -10.86 -15.30
C LYS A 272 3.86 -10.33 -14.71
N ALA A 273 4.36 -10.93 -13.64
CA ALA A 273 5.63 -10.54 -13.01
C ALA A 273 6.82 -10.77 -13.96
N LEU A 274 6.82 -11.90 -14.69
CA LEU A 274 7.84 -12.19 -15.70
C LEU A 274 7.81 -11.17 -16.84
N ASP A 275 6.63 -10.81 -17.33
CA ASP A 275 6.50 -9.84 -18.41
C ASP A 275 6.89 -8.43 -17.96
N ALA A 276 6.58 -8.05 -16.72
CA ALA A 276 7.10 -6.82 -16.11
C ALA A 276 8.63 -6.81 -16.04
N SER A 277 9.24 -7.90 -15.57
CA SER A 277 10.70 -8.04 -15.49
C SER A 277 11.37 -7.98 -16.88
N LYS A 278 10.76 -8.59 -17.90
CA LYS A 278 11.24 -8.47 -19.30
C LYS A 278 11.18 -7.02 -19.79
N GLN A 279 10.12 -6.30 -19.46
CA GLN A 279 9.98 -4.90 -19.86
C GLN A 279 11.01 -4.01 -19.15
N GLU A 280 11.28 -4.24 -17.86
CA GLU A 280 12.35 -3.58 -17.11
C GLU A 280 13.73 -3.86 -17.74
N LEU A 281 14.00 -5.11 -18.11
CA LEU A 281 15.25 -5.50 -18.75
C LEU A 281 15.43 -4.80 -20.10
N HIS A 282 14.39 -4.76 -20.93
CA HIS A 282 14.42 -4.03 -22.21
C HIS A 282 14.66 -2.53 -22.00
N ASN A 283 14.02 -1.92 -20.99
CA ASN A 283 14.25 -0.51 -20.65
C ASN A 283 15.69 -0.27 -20.19
N LEU A 284 16.25 -1.20 -19.41
CA LEU A 284 17.64 -1.14 -18.96
C LEU A 284 18.61 -1.27 -20.14
N GLU A 285 18.39 -2.22 -21.04
CA GLU A 285 19.18 -2.37 -22.28
C GLU A 285 19.13 -1.09 -23.12
N LYS A 286 17.95 -0.50 -23.29
CA LYS A 286 17.81 0.79 -23.99
C LYS A 286 18.65 1.88 -23.31
N SER A 287 18.52 2.03 -21.99
CA SER A 287 19.32 3.02 -21.24
C SER A 287 20.82 2.78 -21.35
N PHE A 288 21.24 1.51 -21.38
CA PHE A 288 22.64 1.12 -21.56
C PHE A 288 23.15 1.50 -22.95
N THR A 289 22.38 1.23 -24.00
CA THR A 289 22.75 1.60 -25.38
C THR A 289 22.82 3.12 -25.56
N GLU A 290 21.90 3.87 -24.97
CA GLU A 290 21.91 5.34 -24.96
C GLU A 290 23.14 5.88 -24.23
N LEU A 291 23.41 5.40 -23.00
CA LEU A 291 24.56 5.82 -22.21
C LEU A 291 25.90 5.48 -22.90
N ASN A 292 25.99 4.28 -23.49
CA ASN A 292 27.16 3.88 -24.27
C ASN A 292 27.35 4.76 -25.52
N GLY A 293 26.26 5.15 -26.17
CA GLY A 293 26.26 6.13 -27.25
C GLY A 293 26.82 7.48 -26.80
N SER A 294 26.30 8.03 -25.70
CA SER A 294 26.77 9.29 -25.10
C SER A 294 28.24 9.22 -24.67
N LEU A 295 28.67 8.11 -24.06
CA LEU A 295 30.05 7.89 -23.65
C LEU A 295 30.99 7.88 -24.86
N LYS A 296 30.59 7.22 -25.96
CA LYS A 296 31.35 7.20 -27.20
C LYS A 296 31.50 8.60 -27.80
N SER A 297 30.42 9.38 -27.84
CA SER A 297 30.44 10.77 -28.32
C SER A 297 31.36 11.65 -27.45
N SER A 298 31.21 11.59 -26.13
CA SER A 298 32.07 12.34 -25.19
C SER A 298 33.55 11.96 -25.34
N ARG A 299 33.85 10.67 -25.53
CA ARG A 299 35.22 10.21 -25.79
C ARG A 299 35.78 10.71 -27.12
N GLU A 300 34.94 10.88 -28.14
CA GLU A 300 35.34 11.47 -29.42
C GLU A 300 35.62 12.96 -29.25
N GLU A 301 34.74 13.70 -28.58
CA GLU A 301 34.92 15.12 -28.25
C GLU A 301 36.18 15.37 -27.41
N ALA A 302 36.45 14.53 -26.41
CA ALA A 302 37.69 14.61 -25.64
C ALA A 302 38.93 14.38 -26.53
N ARG A 303 38.85 13.45 -27.50
CA ARG A 303 39.94 13.19 -28.44
C ARG A 303 40.14 14.35 -29.42
N THR A 304 39.08 14.97 -29.92
CA THR A 304 39.20 16.14 -30.79
C THR A 304 39.75 17.35 -30.03
N ALA A 305 39.29 17.60 -28.80
CA ALA A 305 39.83 18.65 -27.93
C ALA A 305 41.30 18.41 -27.54
N GLN A 306 41.68 17.17 -27.27
CA GLN A 306 43.08 16.82 -27.01
C GLN A 306 43.94 17.07 -28.25
N SER A 307 43.46 16.66 -29.43
CA SER A 307 44.17 16.88 -30.70
C SER A 307 44.33 18.36 -31.02
N SER A 308 43.30 19.18 -30.79
CA SER A 308 43.39 20.63 -30.97
C SER A 308 44.32 21.30 -29.95
N SER A 309 44.36 20.82 -28.69
CA SER A 309 45.30 21.30 -27.69
C SER A 309 46.75 20.99 -28.07
N VAL A 310 47.03 19.80 -28.60
CA VAL A 310 48.36 19.44 -29.11
C VAL A 310 48.74 20.32 -30.29
N ALA A 311 47.85 20.47 -31.28
CA ALA A 311 48.09 21.34 -32.44
C ALA A 311 48.34 22.81 -32.03
N PHE A 312 47.62 23.31 -31.03
CA PHE A 312 47.82 24.65 -30.47
C PHE A 312 49.18 24.79 -29.79
N LYS A 313 49.59 23.80 -28.97
CA LYS A 313 50.94 23.78 -28.36
C LYS A 313 52.04 23.72 -29.43
N GLU A 314 51.82 23.00 -30.53
CA GLU A 314 52.72 22.98 -31.70
C GLU A 314 52.80 24.34 -32.40
N GLN A 315 51.68 25.02 -32.62
CA GLN A 315 51.67 26.36 -33.21
C GLN A 315 52.40 27.39 -32.33
N ILE A 316 52.18 27.38 -31.02
CA ILE A 316 52.89 28.29 -30.12
C ILE A 316 54.38 27.98 -30.09
N ALA A 317 54.76 26.70 -30.02
CA ALA A 317 56.17 26.32 -30.01
C ALA A 317 56.89 26.70 -31.31
N THR A 318 56.23 26.60 -32.47
CA THR A 318 56.81 27.08 -33.75
C THR A 318 56.95 28.59 -33.78
N LEU A 319 55.95 29.36 -33.30
CA LEU A 319 56.03 30.83 -33.23
C LEU A 319 57.11 31.34 -32.28
N LEU A 320 57.29 30.68 -31.13
CA LEU A 320 58.31 31.05 -30.14
C LEU A 320 59.72 30.55 -30.50
N SER A 321 59.82 29.62 -31.45
CA SER A 321 61.09 29.16 -31.99
C SER A 321 61.68 30.23 -32.91
N GLY A 322 62.91 30.65 -32.63
CA GLY A 322 63.63 31.64 -33.42
C GLY A 322 65.01 31.13 -33.84
N ARG A 323 65.80 31.96 -34.54
CA ARG A 323 67.16 31.60 -35.00
C ARG A 323 68.10 31.16 -33.85
N SER A 324 67.82 31.56 -32.61
CA SER A 324 68.65 31.29 -31.43
C SER A 324 68.21 30.10 -30.58
N ALA A 325 66.97 29.61 -30.67
CA ALA A 325 66.49 28.49 -29.86
C ALA A 325 65.23 27.85 -30.47
N MET A 326 65.19 26.52 -30.48
CA MET A 326 64.02 25.72 -30.89
C MET A 326 63.23 25.30 -29.64
N VAL A 327 61.95 25.64 -29.59
CA VAL A 327 61.06 25.34 -28.47
C VAL A 327 60.31 24.05 -28.76
N LYS A 328 60.26 23.13 -27.80
CA LYS A 328 59.45 21.91 -27.92
C LYS A 328 57.97 22.24 -27.67
N PRO A 329 57.01 21.55 -28.33
CA PRO A 329 55.57 21.73 -28.14
C PRO A 329 55.07 21.14 -26.82
N SER A 330 55.65 21.62 -25.73
CA SER A 330 55.29 21.28 -24.36
C SER A 330 55.09 22.56 -23.58
N GLU A 331 54.08 22.58 -22.73
CA GLU A 331 53.68 23.76 -21.95
C GLU A 331 54.82 24.32 -21.11
N LYS A 332 55.58 23.45 -20.45
CA LYS A 332 56.76 23.83 -19.67
C LYS A 332 57.81 24.56 -20.53
N ALA A 333 58.17 24.01 -21.68
CA ALA A 333 59.17 24.63 -22.56
C ALA A 333 58.68 25.96 -23.18
N ILE A 334 57.38 26.07 -23.47
CA ILE A 334 56.73 27.30 -23.94
C ILE A 334 56.84 28.39 -22.86
N LEU A 335 56.48 28.07 -21.61
CA LEU A 335 56.54 29.02 -20.50
C LEU A 335 57.96 29.48 -20.19
N GLU A 336 58.92 28.54 -20.14
CA GLU A 336 60.34 28.87 -19.92
C GLU A 336 60.86 29.83 -21.00
N ARG A 337 60.49 29.63 -22.26
CA ARG A 337 60.88 30.53 -23.35
C ARG A 337 60.25 31.93 -23.23
N ILE A 338 58.97 32.01 -22.87
CA ILE A 338 58.29 33.30 -22.68
C ILE A 338 58.97 34.08 -21.54
N GLN A 339 59.28 33.42 -20.43
CA GLN A 339 59.99 34.04 -19.31
C GLN A 339 61.38 34.55 -19.72
N GLU A 340 62.14 33.78 -20.51
CA GLU A 340 63.44 34.22 -21.04
C GLU A 340 63.32 35.46 -21.93
N ILE A 341 62.32 35.51 -22.81
CA ILE A 341 62.05 36.67 -23.68
C ILE A 341 61.70 37.90 -22.84
N ASN A 342 60.82 37.75 -21.84
CA ASN A 342 60.42 38.84 -20.96
C ASN A 342 61.62 39.39 -20.17
N PHE A 343 62.46 38.52 -19.61
CA PHE A 343 63.66 38.96 -18.90
C PHE A 343 64.63 39.75 -19.81
N LYS A 344 64.78 39.31 -21.07
CA LYS A 344 65.57 40.06 -22.06
C LYS A 344 64.94 41.42 -22.38
N GLU A 345 63.62 41.50 -22.46
CA GLU A 345 62.93 42.77 -22.73
C GLU A 345 63.05 43.74 -21.56
N GLU A 346 62.82 43.28 -20.33
CA GLU A 346 63.04 44.08 -19.11
C GLU A 346 64.48 44.62 -19.05
N SER A 347 65.48 43.80 -19.41
CA SER A 347 66.87 44.25 -19.45
C SER A 347 67.13 45.35 -20.50
N LYS A 348 66.43 45.30 -21.65
CA LYS A 348 66.51 46.37 -22.66
C LYS A 348 65.76 47.61 -22.20
N GLU A 349 64.61 47.46 -21.56
CA GLU A 349 63.83 48.58 -21.02
C GLU A 349 64.67 49.38 -20.01
N ILE A 350 65.37 48.69 -19.10
CA ILE A 350 66.33 49.32 -18.19
C ILE A 350 67.42 50.08 -18.97
N MET A 351 67.96 49.50 -20.04
CA MET A 351 68.96 50.17 -20.89
C MET A 351 68.39 51.38 -21.62
N VAL A 352 67.16 51.32 -22.11
CA VAL A 352 66.46 52.43 -22.77
C VAL A 352 66.23 53.55 -21.77
N SER A 353 65.72 53.27 -20.57
CA SER A 353 65.53 54.29 -19.53
C SER A 353 66.85 54.96 -19.13
N GLN A 354 67.97 54.22 -19.11
CA GLN A 354 69.30 54.78 -18.89
C GLN A 354 69.73 55.73 -20.02
N LEU A 355 69.48 55.37 -21.29
CA LEU A 355 69.79 56.22 -22.44
C LEU A 355 68.88 57.46 -22.48
N GLU A 356 67.60 57.32 -22.17
CA GLU A 356 66.65 58.45 -22.06
C GLU A 356 67.10 59.45 -20.99
N ALA A 357 67.55 58.97 -19.83
CA ALA A 357 68.11 59.83 -18.79
C ALA A 357 69.38 60.56 -19.25
N GLN A 358 70.25 59.90 -20.02
CA GLN A 358 71.42 60.54 -20.61
C GLN A 358 71.06 61.61 -21.65
N VAL A 359 70.06 61.34 -22.50
CA VAL A 359 69.55 62.31 -23.49
C VAL A 359 68.93 63.51 -22.80
N ALA A 360 68.13 63.31 -21.75
CA ALA A 360 67.53 64.40 -20.98
C ALA A 360 68.60 65.31 -20.36
N LYS A 361 69.66 64.72 -19.78
CA LYS A 361 70.79 65.48 -19.23
C LYS A 361 71.52 66.30 -20.30
N LEU A 362 71.80 65.69 -21.46
CA LEU A 362 72.44 66.40 -22.58
C LEU A 362 71.56 67.51 -23.15
N ALA A 363 70.24 67.33 -23.15
CA ALA A 363 69.30 68.36 -23.58
C ALA A 363 69.29 69.56 -22.62
N GLU A 364 69.30 69.30 -21.30
CA GLU A 364 69.41 70.34 -20.27
C GLU A 364 70.74 71.12 -20.38
N ASP A 365 71.86 70.41 -20.58
CA ASP A 365 73.18 71.03 -20.80
C ASP A 365 73.20 71.92 -22.06
N LEU A 366 72.56 71.47 -23.16
CA LEU A 366 72.45 72.24 -24.40
C LEU A 366 71.54 73.47 -24.26
N GLU A 367 70.44 73.34 -23.53
CA GLU A 367 69.54 74.45 -23.21
C GLU A 367 70.28 75.53 -22.40
N ASN A 368 71.03 75.11 -21.37
CA ASN A 368 71.90 76.00 -20.59
C ASN A 368 72.99 76.68 -21.44
N GLN A 369 73.57 75.97 -22.41
CA GLN A 369 74.52 76.59 -23.35
C GLN A 369 73.84 77.60 -24.27
N THR A 370 72.63 77.30 -24.72
CA THR A 370 71.86 78.15 -25.63
C THR A 370 71.43 79.45 -24.95
N THR A 371 71.01 79.39 -23.68
CA THR A 371 70.68 80.58 -22.88
C THR A 371 71.92 81.47 -22.67
N LEU A 372 73.06 80.88 -22.29
CA LEU A 372 74.33 81.62 -22.19
C LEU A 372 74.74 82.29 -23.51
N TYR A 373 74.58 81.59 -24.64
CA TYR A 373 74.87 82.15 -25.97
C TYR A 373 73.93 83.32 -26.31
N GLN A 374 72.63 83.20 -26.03
CA GLN A 374 71.66 84.29 -26.23
C GLN A 374 71.99 85.51 -25.36
N GLU A 375 72.37 85.32 -24.09
CA GLU A 375 72.80 86.41 -23.21
C GLU A 375 74.06 87.12 -23.70
N ALA A 376 75.03 86.37 -24.25
CA ALA A 376 76.23 86.95 -24.86
C ALA A 376 75.89 87.75 -26.12
N LEU A 377 74.98 87.23 -26.95
CA LEU A 377 74.52 87.89 -28.17
C LEU A 377 73.76 89.19 -27.86
N GLU A 378 72.90 89.20 -26.84
CA GLU A 378 72.22 90.41 -26.36
C GLU A 378 73.20 91.47 -25.82
N ARG A 379 74.28 91.06 -25.12
CA ARG A 379 75.37 91.97 -24.76
C ARG A 379 76.04 92.58 -26.00
N SER A 380 76.34 91.76 -27.00
CA SER A 380 76.94 92.22 -28.26
C SER A 380 76.04 93.24 -28.96
N ARG A 381 74.74 92.94 -29.10
CA ARG A 381 73.76 93.86 -29.70
C ARG A 381 73.64 95.17 -28.95
N LYS A 382 73.70 95.15 -27.61
CA LYS A 382 73.71 96.38 -26.80
C LYS A 382 74.97 97.21 -27.06
N ALA A 383 76.14 96.57 -27.16
CA ALA A 383 77.38 97.25 -27.49
C ALA A 383 77.37 97.82 -28.93
N GLU A 384 76.82 97.07 -29.89
CA GLU A 384 76.63 97.50 -31.28
C GLU A 384 75.71 98.71 -31.37
N LYS A 385 74.56 98.70 -30.67
CA LYS A 385 73.69 99.88 -30.57
C LYS A 385 74.41 101.09 -29.96
N CYS A 386 75.24 100.89 -28.94
CA CYS A 386 76.05 101.99 -28.40
C CYS A 386 77.05 102.52 -29.45
N SER A 387 77.68 101.63 -30.23
CA SER A 387 78.56 102.01 -31.33
C SER A 387 77.81 102.78 -32.43
N GLU A 388 76.63 102.31 -32.85
CA GLU A 388 75.76 103.02 -33.79
C GLU A 388 75.41 104.41 -33.26
N THR A 389 75.01 104.53 -31.99
CA THR A 389 74.72 105.86 -31.41
C THR A 389 75.94 106.78 -31.40
N PHE A 390 77.14 106.27 -31.16
CA PHE A 390 78.37 107.07 -31.26
C PHE A 390 78.70 107.44 -32.72
N GLN A 391 78.45 106.53 -33.66
CA GLN A 391 78.64 106.79 -35.09
C GLN A 391 77.64 107.82 -35.62
N ASP A 392 76.39 107.76 -35.18
CA ASP A 392 75.36 108.75 -35.51
C ASP A 392 75.67 110.11 -34.89
N GLN A 393 76.17 110.15 -33.65
CA GLN A 393 76.66 111.40 -33.05
C GLN A 393 77.85 111.98 -33.83
N LEU A 394 78.77 111.13 -34.31
CA LEU A 394 79.88 111.55 -35.16
C LEU A 394 79.40 112.11 -36.50
N LYS A 395 78.50 111.41 -37.19
CA LYS A 395 77.89 111.88 -38.44
C LYS A 395 77.13 113.18 -38.24
N HIS A 396 76.36 113.31 -37.15
CA HIS A 396 75.66 114.56 -36.84
C HIS A 396 76.64 115.72 -36.67
N LEU A 397 77.77 115.52 -35.99
CA LEU A 397 78.80 116.55 -35.84
C LEU A 397 79.51 116.86 -37.19
N GLU A 398 79.73 115.87 -38.04
CA GLU A 398 80.25 116.05 -39.41
C GLU A 398 79.25 116.80 -40.31
N GLU A 399 77.96 116.48 -40.21
CA GLU A 399 76.85 117.15 -40.91
C GLU A 399 76.64 118.57 -40.39
N GLU A 400 76.77 118.83 -39.09
CA GLU A 400 76.78 120.19 -38.54
C GLU A 400 77.94 120.99 -39.11
N LEU A 401 79.15 120.41 -39.19
CA LEU A 401 80.30 121.07 -39.81
C LEU A 401 80.07 121.37 -41.30
N LEU A 402 79.48 120.43 -42.04
CA LEU A 402 79.13 120.60 -43.46
C LEU A 402 77.99 121.60 -43.66
N SER A 403 76.97 121.61 -42.79
CA SER A 403 75.85 122.54 -42.83
C SER A 403 76.29 123.97 -42.52
N VAL A 404 77.28 124.16 -41.63
CA VAL A 404 77.89 125.48 -41.40
C VAL A 404 78.59 125.98 -42.67
N HIS A 405 79.26 125.12 -43.43
CA HIS A 405 79.85 125.49 -44.72
C HIS A 405 78.78 125.77 -45.79
N LEU A 406 77.72 124.96 -45.87
CA LEU A 406 76.62 125.13 -46.82
C LEU A 406 75.77 126.38 -46.54
N ILE A 407 75.44 126.68 -45.29
CA ILE A 407 74.71 127.89 -44.90
C ILE A 407 75.49 129.14 -45.29
N GLN A 408 76.83 129.10 -45.24
CA GLN A 408 77.67 130.22 -45.65
C GLN A 408 77.63 130.49 -47.17
N ASP A 409 77.40 129.45 -47.97
CA ASP A 409 77.25 129.53 -49.43
C ASP A 409 75.80 129.77 -49.88
N ASP A 410 74.80 129.17 -49.20
CA ASP A 410 73.37 129.38 -49.47
C ASP A 410 72.91 130.79 -49.11
N LEU A 411 73.41 131.39 -48.02
CA LEU A 411 73.09 132.79 -47.68
C LEU A 411 73.61 133.77 -48.77
N LYS A 412 74.68 133.39 -49.49
CA LYS A 412 75.20 134.12 -50.64
C LYS A 412 74.34 133.94 -51.89
N LEU A 413 73.75 132.77 -52.08
CA LEU A 413 72.93 132.41 -53.24
C LEU A 413 71.45 132.87 -53.11
N GLU A 414 70.85 132.76 -51.92
CA GLU A 414 69.44 133.07 -51.67
C GLU A 414 69.16 134.58 -51.76
N LYS A 415 70.15 135.41 -51.38
CA LYS A 415 70.14 136.86 -51.63
C LYS A 415 70.04 137.20 -53.13
N GLN A 416 70.54 136.36 -54.03
CA GLN A 416 70.40 136.54 -55.48
C GLN A 416 69.10 135.95 -56.04
N LYS A 417 68.54 134.89 -55.44
CA LYS A 417 67.30 134.23 -55.92
C LYS A 417 66.02 134.94 -55.47
N PHE A 418 65.95 135.47 -54.24
CA PHE A 418 64.75 136.15 -53.72
C PHE A 418 64.38 137.39 -54.54
N LEU A 419 65.37 138.10 -55.09
CA LEU A 419 65.17 139.21 -56.02
C LEU A 419 64.54 138.77 -57.36
N LYS A 420 64.82 137.55 -57.84
CA LYS A 420 64.25 137.00 -59.09
C LYS A 420 62.87 136.34 -58.91
N PHE A 421 62.55 135.80 -57.73
CA PHE A 421 61.27 135.12 -57.48
C PHE A 421 60.08 136.09 -57.40
N LEU A 422 60.28 137.26 -56.77
CA LEU A 422 59.25 138.31 -56.69
C LEU A 422 58.86 138.86 -58.07
N GLU A 423 59.80 138.88 -59.03
CA GLU A 423 59.50 139.22 -60.43
C GLU A 423 58.63 138.17 -61.14
N GLN A 424 58.73 136.88 -60.79
CA GLN A 424 58.03 135.78 -61.49
C GLN A 424 56.62 135.45 -60.93
N LEU A 425 56.35 135.69 -59.65
CA LEU A 425 55.06 135.37 -59.01
C LEU A 425 53.94 136.35 -59.41
N ASN A 426 54.29 137.61 -59.68
CA ASN A 426 53.39 138.62 -60.26
C ASN A 426 52.85 138.16 -61.63
N GLU A 427 53.73 137.58 -62.45
CA GLU A 427 53.47 137.15 -63.83
C GLU A 427 52.47 135.97 -63.90
N LYS A 428 52.52 135.06 -62.92
CA LYS A 428 51.69 133.83 -62.88
C LYS A 428 50.30 134.02 -62.29
N MET A 429 50.11 135.02 -61.43
CA MET A 429 48.82 135.35 -60.81
C MET A 429 48.02 136.37 -61.65
N HIS A 430 48.54 136.77 -62.82
CA HIS A 430 47.98 137.78 -63.73
C HIS A 430 47.72 139.15 -63.08
N LEU A 431 48.66 139.61 -62.25
CA LEU A 431 48.57 140.88 -61.51
C LEU A 431 49.54 141.97 -62.06
N ASP A 432 50.13 141.71 -63.23
CA ASP A 432 51.25 142.46 -63.82
C ASP A 432 50.99 143.95 -64.08
N SER A 433 49.75 144.36 -64.31
CA SER A 433 49.43 145.77 -64.56
C SER A 433 49.32 146.62 -63.28
N LEU A 434 49.13 146.02 -62.11
CA LEU A 434 49.07 146.74 -60.82
C LEU A 434 50.46 146.87 -60.15
N ALA A 435 51.36 145.93 -60.43
CA ALA A 435 52.70 145.87 -59.83
C ALA A 435 53.68 146.96 -60.30
N ALA A 436 53.41 147.63 -61.43
CA ALA A 436 54.23 148.72 -61.95
C ALA A 436 53.93 150.08 -61.29
N GLU A 437 52.75 150.25 -60.67
CA GLU A 437 52.32 151.52 -60.05
C GLU A 437 52.41 151.50 -58.51
N VAL A 438 52.53 150.32 -57.89
CA VAL A 438 52.62 150.17 -56.44
C VAL A 438 53.91 149.41 -56.11
N GLY A 439 54.89 150.09 -55.52
CA GLY A 439 56.22 149.52 -55.24
C GLY A 439 56.18 148.20 -54.44
N LEU A 440 57.31 147.47 -54.46
CA LEU A 440 57.51 146.10 -53.95
C LEU A 440 56.86 145.74 -52.59
N ASP A 441 56.52 146.72 -51.77
CA ASP A 441 55.97 146.57 -50.42
C ASP A 441 54.47 146.19 -50.36
N MET A 442 53.69 146.33 -51.45
CA MET A 442 52.22 146.11 -51.43
C MET A 442 51.70 144.98 -52.34
N ASN A 443 52.58 144.26 -53.06
CA ASN A 443 52.18 143.17 -53.98
C ASN A 443 51.68 141.89 -53.28
N VAL A 444 51.88 141.75 -51.97
CA VAL A 444 51.60 140.49 -51.25
C VAL A 444 50.10 140.34 -50.90
N ASP A 445 49.38 141.43 -50.60
CA ASP A 445 48.02 141.36 -50.07
C ASP A 445 46.94 140.99 -51.10
N VAL A 446 47.20 141.20 -52.40
CA VAL A 446 46.23 140.93 -53.49
C VAL A 446 46.11 139.42 -53.79
N ILE A 447 47.14 138.64 -53.50
CA ILE A 447 47.19 137.19 -53.80
C ILE A 447 46.27 136.38 -52.87
N LEU A 448 45.96 136.88 -51.67
CA LEU A 448 45.26 136.13 -50.62
C LEU A 448 43.76 135.92 -50.88
N ALA A 449 43.06 136.82 -51.57
CA ALA A 449 41.60 136.76 -51.73
C ALA A 449 41.09 135.66 -52.69
N ARG A 450 41.97 135.03 -53.49
CA ARG A 450 41.57 134.07 -54.54
C ARG A 450 41.29 132.65 -54.03
N VAL A 451 41.79 132.30 -52.84
CA VAL A 451 41.81 130.91 -52.34
C VAL A 451 40.46 130.47 -51.73
N GLU A 452 39.62 131.38 -51.23
CA GLU A 452 38.41 131.03 -50.46
C GLU A 452 37.23 130.45 -51.28
N GLN A 453 37.28 130.48 -52.61
CA GLN A 453 36.14 130.11 -53.46
C GLN A 453 35.93 128.59 -53.66
N LEU A 454 36.93 127.74 -53.38
CA LEU A 454 36.95 126.33 -53.78
C LEU A 454 36.26 125.34 -52.80
N VAL A 455 35.88 125.77 -51.60
CA VAL A 455 35.42 124.88 -50.50
C VAL A 455 33.94 124.44 -50.59
N LYS A 456 33.11 125.01 -51.48
CA LYS A 456 31.64 124.81 -51.47
C LYS A 456 31.08 123.54 -52.13
N LEU A 457 31.87 122.64 -52.73
CA LEU A 457 31.34 121.57 -53.62
C LEU A 457 31.14 120.16 -52.98
N GLU A 458 31.57 119.88 -51.74
CA GLU A 458 31.54 118.51 -51.15
C GLU A 458 30.22 118.09 -50.44
N GLY A 459 29.22 118.96 -50.29
CA GLY A 459 28.05 118.72 -49.44
C GLY A 459 26.99 117.72 -49.94
N ASP A 460 26.91 117.44 -51.24
CA ASP A 460 25.73 116.78 -51.83
C ASP A 460 25.74 115.23 -51.80
N ALA A 461 26.85 114.56 -51.49
CA ALA A 461 26.99 113.09 -51.62
C ALA A 461 26.36 112.23 -50.49
N VAL A 462 25.94 112.83 -49.37
CA VAL A 462 25.60 112.08 -48.13
C VAL A 462 24.13 111.59 -48.10
N ILE A 463 23.24 112.18 -48.90
CA ILE A 463 21.79 111.94 -48.79
C ILE A 463 21.35 110.59 -49.39
N GLU A 464 22.07 110.05 -50.37
CA GLU A 464 21.67 108.85 -51.13
C GLU A 464 21.78 107.52 -50.35
N ASN A 465 22.68 107.41 -49.37
CA ASN A 465 22.94 106.15 -48.64
C ASN A 465 21.85 105.73 -47.61
N LYS A 466 20.94 106.63 -47.22
CA LYS A 466 19.98 106.41 -46.12
C LYS A 466 18.76 105.55 -46.52
N THR A 467 18.37 105.54 -47.80
CA THR A 467 17.17 104.86 -48.30
C THR A 467 17.36 103.35 -48.50
N MET A 468 18.59 102.90 -48.81
CA MET A 468 18.89 101.49 -49.08
C MET A 468 18.77 100.60 -47.83
N ALA A 469 19.17 101.11 -46.65
CA ALA A 469 19.18 100.36 -45.38
C ALA A 469 17.78 99.95 -44.89
N TYR A 470 16.74 100.73 -45.20
CA TYR A 470 15.38 100.47 -44.72
C TYR A 470 14.73 99.26 -45.44
N SER A 471 15.08 99.04 -46.71
CA SER A 471 14.53 97.95 -47.53
C SER A 471 15.02 96.56 -47.10
N LEU A 472 16.28 96.44 -46.68
CA LEU A 472 16.90 95.19 -46.21
C LEU A 472 16.33 94.74 -44.86
N ARG A 473 16.03 95.68 -43.96
CA ARG A 473 15.47 95.41 -42.63
C ARG A 473 14.10 94.74 -42.70
N ARG A 474 13.27 95.10 -43.68
CA ARG A 474 11.94 94.50 -43.90
C ARG A 474 12.01 93.05 -44.39
N LYS A 475 12.99 92.72 -45.26
CA LYS A 475 13.20 91.35 -45.76
C LYS A 475 13.74 90.40 -44.68
N LEU A 476 14.55 90.90 -43.76
CA LEU A 476 15.07 90.11 -42.64
C LEU A 476 13.96 89.69 -41.66
N LYS A 477 13.00 90.58 -41.40
CA LYS A 477 11.86 90.28 -40.50
C LYS A 477 10.97 89.16 -41.01
N THR A 478 10.62 89.17 -42.31
CA THR A 478 9.76 88.13 -42.91
C THR A 478 10.43 86.76 -43.01
N GLN A 479 11.76 86.69 -43.13
CA GLN A 479 12.48 85.41 -43.08
C GLN A 479 12.52 84.81 -41.67
N LYS A 480 12.63 85.65 -40.64
CA LYS A 480 12.65 85.21 -39.24
C LYS A 480 11.32 84.55 -38.83
N GLU A 481 10.19 85.18 -39.14
CA GLU A 481 8.85 84.66 -38.83
C GLU A 481 8.58 83.30 -39.52
N LYS A 482 9.08 83.10 -40.75
CA LYS A 482 8.97 81.82 -41.46
C LYS A 482 9.81 80.71 -40.83
N LEU A 483 10.97 81.04 -40.26
CA LEU A 483 11.83 80.07 -39.58
C LEU A 483 11.18 79.61 -38.27
N GLU A 484 10.68 80.55 -37.46
CA GLU A 484 10.01 80.27 -36.18
C GLU A 484 8.77 79.37 -36.36
N SER A 485 7.99 79.58 -37.43
CA SER A 485 6.85 78.72 -37.76
C SER A 485 7.26 77.28 -38.10
N LYS A 486 8.38 77.08 -38.82
CA LYS A 486 8.90 75.74 -39.15
C LYS A 486 9.50 75.05 -37.92
N GLU A 487 10.16 75.80 -37.04
CA GLU A 487 10.69 75.31 -35.75
C GLU A 487 9.57 74.70 -34.90
N LEU A 488 8.43 75.41 -34.78
CA LEU A 488 7.27 74.94 -34.02
C LEU A 488 6.68 73.64 -34.60
N HIS A 489 6.59 73.53 -35.92
CA HIS A 489 6.12 72.30 -36.57
C HIS A 489 7.08 71.11 -36.34
N MET A 490 8.39 71.34 -36.41
CA MET A 490 9.39 70.32 -36.09
C MET A 490 9.28 69.82 -34.64
N ASN A 491 9.04 70.72 -33.69
CA ASN A 491 8.87 70.36 -32.28
C ASN A 491 7.62 69.50 -32.04
N LEU A 492 6.49 69.83 -32.69
CA LEU A 492 5.26 69.02 -32.63
C LEU A 492 5.46 67.61 -33.20
N LEU A 493 6.18 67.48 -34.31
CA LEU A 493 6.48 66.17 -34.90
C LEU A 493 7.39 65.33 -34.00
N ARG A 494 8.42 65.94 -33.38
CA ARG A 494 9.29 65.26 -32.41
C ARG A 494 8.52 64.77 -31.18
N GLN A 495 7.59 65.58 -30.66
CA GLN A 495 6.68 65.16 -29.58
C GLN A 495 5.77 64.00 -30.02
N LYS A 496 5.26 64.01 -31.25
CA LYS A 496 4.42 62.91 -31.74
C LYS A 496 5.21 61.61 -31.92
N ILE A 497 6.45 61.69 -32.39
CA ILE A 497 7.35 60.53 -32.53
C ILE A 497 7.65 59.92 -31.16
N THR A 498 8.03 60.73 -30.17
CA THR A 498 8.31 60.26 -28.80
C THR A 498 7.09 59.60 -28.18
N GLN A 499 5.89 60.18 -28.33
CA GLN A 499 4.65 59.55 -27.88
C GLN A 499 4.41 58.17 -28.54
N LEU A 500 4.61 58.07 -29.85
CA LEU A 500 4.42 56.80 -30.58
C LEU A 500 5.46 55.74 -30.18
N GLU A 501 6.69 56.15 -29.88
CA GLU A 501 7.74 55.26 -29.37
C GLU A 501 7.43 54.75 -27.97
N GLU A 502 6.90 55.60 -27.08
CA GLU A 502 6.42 55.20 -25.75
C GLU A 502 5.25 54.23 -25.84
N GLU A 503 4.24 54.51 -26.66
CA GLU A 503 3.12 53.58 -26.89
C GLU A 503 3.59 52.22 -27.42
N LYS A 504 4.58 52.22 -28.33
CA LYS A 504 5.17 50.98 -28.86
C LYS A 504 5.88 50.19 -27.75
N LYS A 505 6.66 50.86 -26.89
CA LYS A 505 7.33 50.21 -25.75
C LYS A 505 6.33 49.59 -24.79
N VAL A 506 5.26 50.32 -24.43
CA VAL A 506 4.17 49.81 -23.57
C VAL A 506 3.48 48.60 -24.20
N ARG A 507 3.12 48.66 -25.50
CA ARG A 507 2.52 47.50 -26.20
C ARG A 507 3.44 46.28 -26.21
N THR A 508 4.75 46.48 -26.35
CA THR A 508 5.74 45.39 -26.34
C THR A 508 5.87 44.78 -24.94
N ALA A 509 5.91 45.60 -23.88
CA ALA A 509 5.93 45.13 -22.49
C ALA A 509 4.68 44.32 -22.15
N LEU A 510 3.49 44.79 -22.54
CA LEU A 510 2.23 44.06 -22.34
C LEU A 510 2.18 42.72 -23.10
N ALA A 511 2.82 42.63 -24.28
CA ALA A 511 2.92 41.37 -25.01
C ALA A 511 3.80 40.35 -24.28
N VAL A 512 4.94 40.80 -23.73
CA VAL A 512 5.84 39.97 -22.93
C VAL A 512 5.14 39.49 -21.65
N GLU A 513 4.46 40.38 -20.92
CA GLU A 513 3.71 40.03 -19.72
C GLU A 513 2.59 39.01 -20.01
N ARG A 514 1.89 39.17 -21.15
CA ARG A 514 0.90 38.18 -21.62
C ARG A 514 1.55 36.82 -21.90
N ASP A 515 2.71 36.78 -22.54
CA ASP A 515 3.40 35.53 -22.84
C ASP A 515 3.93 34.83 -21.58
N GLU A 516 4.42 35.60 -20.61
CA GLU A 516 4.81 35.09 -19.28
C GLU A 516 3.60 34.54 -18.51
N ALA A 517 2.47 35.25 -18.50
CA ALA A 517 1.23 34.77 -17.91
C ALA A 517 0.72 33.49 -18.59
N ASN A 518 0.77 33.42 -19.91
CA ASN A 518 0.42 32.20 -20.66
C ASN A 518 1.35 31.04 -20.33
N LEU A 519 2.65 31.29 -20.15
CA LEU A 519 3.60 30.25 -19.74
C LEU A 519 3.30 29.76 -18.31
N ALA A 520 2.95 30.67 -17.39
CA ALA A 520 2.54 30.32 -16.04
C ALA A 520 1.27 29.45 -16.03
N VAL A 521 0.26 29.81 -16.84
CA VAL A 521 -0.98 29.02 -17.02
C VAL A 521 -0.65 27.61 -17.53
N ARG A 522 0.23 27.47 -18.54
CA ARG A 522 0.64 26.14 -19.04
C ARG A 522 1.38 25.31 -17.99
N LYS A 523 2.21 25.94 -17.15
CA LYS A 523 2.89 25.26 -16.03
C LYS A 523 1.88 24.78 -15.00
N LEU A 524 0.91 25.61 -14.63
CA LEU A 524 -0.18 25.25 -13.70
C LEU A 524 -1.05 24.12 -14.27
N GLN A 525 -1.40 24.16 -15.56
CA GLN A 525 -2.13 23.07 -16.23
C GLN A 525 -1.36 21.74 -16.14
N LYS A 526 -0.06 21.73 -16.42
CA LYS A 526 0.77 20.53 -16.25
C LYS A 526 0.84 20.04 -14.80
N MET A 527 0.84 20.96 -13.82
CA MET A 527 0.79 20.62 -12.40
C MET A 527 -0.55 19.97 -12.05
N ILE A 528 -1.66 20.54 -12.53
CA ILE A 528 -3.02 19.99 -12.37
C ILE A 528 -3.09 18.59 -12.98
N GLU A 529 -2.62 18.38 -14.20
CA GLU A 529 -2.60 17.04 -14.83
C GLU A 529 -1.80 16.02 -14.02
N ARG A 530 -0.66 16.42 -13.42
CA ARG A 530 0.13 15.53 -12.54
C ARG A 530 -0.62 15.18 -11.26
N ILE A 531 -1.23 16.18 -10.61
CA ILE A 531 -2.02 15.97 -9.39
C ILE A 531 -3.24 15.11 -9.69
N GLN A 532 -3.90 15.30 -10.84
CA GLN A 532 -5.02 14.49 -11.29
C GLN A 532 -4.61 13.01 -11.44
N LYS A 533 -3.47 12.75 -12.11
CA LYS A 533 -2.92 11.39 -12.25
C LYS A 533 -2.58 10.76 -10.89
N GLN A 534 -2.01 11.53 -9.97
CA GLN A 534 -1.72 11.06 -8.61
C GLN A 534 -3.01 10.74 -7.83
N LEU A 535 -4.05 11.56 -8.00
CA LEU A 535 -5.37 11.33 -7.40
C LEU A 535 -6.02 10.06 -7.94
N ASP A 536 -5.93 9.82 -9.25
CA ASP A 536 -6.49 8.63 -9.89
C ASP A 536 -5.75 7.36 -9.43
N LEU A 537 -4.42 7.38 -9.36
CA LEU A 537 -3.63 6.30 -8.75
C LEU A 537 -3.98 6.06 -7.28
N ALA A 538 -4.20 7.13 -6.50
CA ALA A 538 -4.62 7.02 -5.11
C ALA A 538 -6.03 6.42 -4.98
N ARG A 539 -6.93 6.69 -5.94
CA ARG A 539 -8.27 6.06 -5.99
C ARG A 539 -8.18 4.58 -6.34
N GLU A 540 -7.39 4.22 -7.36
CA GLU A 540 -7.16 2.82 -7.76
C GLU A 540 -6.57 1.99 -6.61
N THR A 541 -5.56 2.52 -5.92
CA THR A 541 -4.98 1.84 -4.75
C THR A 541 -5.98 1.71 -3.59
N ASN A 542 -6.87 2.69 -3.39
CA ASN A 542 -7.91 2.60 -2.37
C ASN A 542 -8.96 1.53 -2.73
N THR A 543 -9.34 1.43 -4.01
CA THR A 543 -10.25 0.36 -4.48
C THR A 543 -9.62 -1.02 -4.33
N ASP A 544 -8.32 -1.17 -4.63
CA ASP A 544 -7.58 -2.42 -4.42
C ASP A 544 -7.50 -2.80 -2.94
N LEU A 545 -7.22 -1.83 -2.06
CA LEU A 545 -7.20 -2.06 -0.62
C LEU A 545 -8.57 -2.47 -0.07
N LYS A 546 -9.67 -1.88 -0.59
CA LYS A 546 -11.03 -2.29 -0.24
C LYS A 546 -11.33 -3.73 -0.68
N ALA A 547 -10.91 -4.13 -1.88
CA ALA A 547 -11.05 -5.51 -2.35
C ALA A 547 -10.24 -6.49 -1.47
N LYS A 548 -8.99 -6.16 -1.14
CA LYS A 548 -8.19 -6.97 -0.20
C LYS A 548 -8.81 -7.06 1.19
N LEU A 549 -9.45 -5.98 1.65
CA LEU A 549 -10.17 -5.98 2.93
C LEU A 549 -11.39 -6.90 2.89
N SER A 550 -12.15 -6.92 1.79
CA SER A 550 -13.28 -7.86 1.65
C SER A 550 -12.81 -9.32 1.59
N GLU A 551 -11.74 -9.61 0.84
CA GLU A 551 -11.12 -10.94 0.82
C GLU A 551 -10.65 -11.37 2.22
N THR A 552 -10.03 -10.46 2.97
CA THR A 552 -9.59 -10.72 4.35
C THR A 552 -10.79 -11.00 5.27
N ASN A 553 -11.89 -10.28 5.11
CA ASN A 553 -13.11 -10.52 5.88
C ASN A 553 -13.72 -11.89 5.54
N GLU A 554 -13.75 -12.28 4.26
CA GLU A 554 -14.19 -13.63 3.86
C GLU A 554 -13.31 -14.73 4.45
N LEU A 555 -11.99 -14.56 4.43
CA LEU A 555 -11.06 -15.50 5.08
C LEU A 555 -11.28 -15.58 6.58
N LYS A 556 -11.55 -14.44 7.24
CA LYS A 556 -11.87 -14.40 8.68
C LYS A 556 -13.16 -15.17 8.99
N ILE A 557 -14.21 -15.01 8.17
CA ILE A 557 -15.46 -15.77 8.30
C ILE A 557 -15.18 -17.27 8.17
N LYS A 558 -14.47 -17.70 7.12
CA LYS A 558 -14.08 -19.11 6.93
C LYS A 558 -13.27 -19.66 8.10
N THR A 559 -12.37 -18.85 8.67
CA THR A 559 -11.56 -19.25 9.83
C THR A 559 -12.43 -19.43 11.09
N LEU A 560 -13.42 -18.56 11.29
CA LEU A 560 -14.38 -18.68 12.39
C LEU A 560 -15.27 -19.92 12.22
N GLU A 561 -15.72 -20.22 11.00
CA GLU A 561 -16.48 -21.44 10.68
C GLU A 561 -15.65 -22.70 10.94
N GLN A 562 -14.40 -22.73 10.51
CA GLN A 562 -13.47 -23.84 10.81
C GLN A 562 -13.21 -23.98 12.31
N SER A 563 -13.06 -22.88 13.04
CA SER A 563 -12.89 -22.93 14.50
C SER A 563 -14.12 -23.53 15.18
N ARG A 564 -15.32 -23.20 14.69
CA ARG A 564 -16.58 -23.76 15.20
C ARG A 564 -16.69 -25.26 14.94
N THR A 565 -16.32 -25.73 13.76
CA THR A 565 -16.33 -27.18 13.45
C THR A 565 -15.29 -27.94 14.28
N ILE A 566 -14.11 -27.37 14.51
CA ILE A 566 -13.10 -27.94 15.41
C ILE A 566 -13.65 -28.03 16.84
N GLU A 567 -14.35 -27.00 17.31
CA GLU A 567 -14.95 -27.00 18.65
C GLU A 567 -16.04 -28.08 18.79
N GLU A 568 -16.88 -28.26 17.75
CA GLU A 568 -17.89 -29.32 17.70
C GLU A 568 -17.26 -30.72 17.67
N LEU A 569 -16.21 -30.91 16.87
CA LEU A 569 -15.44 -32.16 16.83
C LEU A 569 -14.80 -32.44 18.18
N SER A 570 -14.17 -31.46 18.81
CA SER A 570 -13.58 -31.57 20.16
C SER A 570 -14.63 -31.94 21.22
N LYS A 571 -15.81 -31.33 21.19
CA LYS A 571 -16.94 -31.71 22.05
C LYS A 571 -17.37 -33.16 21.81
N SER A 572 -17.41 -33.60 20.56
CA SER A 572 -17.78 -34.99 20.21
C SER A 572 -16.71 -35.99 20.64
N GLN A 573 -15.43 -35.68 20.44
CA GLN A 573 -14.29 -36.45 20.93
C GLN A 573 -14.35 -36.59 22.45
N GLY A 574 -14.55 -35.49 23.18
CA GLY A 574 -14.68 -35.53 24.65
C GLY A 574 -15.90 -36.31 25.14
N ARG A 575 -16.96 -36.47 24.35
CA ARG A 575 -18.07 -37.40 24.65
C ARG A 575 -17.66 -38.85 24.42
N LEU A 576 -17.00 -39.13 23.29
CA LEU A 576 -16.46 -40.45 22.95
C LEU A 576 -15.46 -40.94 24.00
N GLU A 577 -14.58 -40.08 24.46
CA GLU A 577 -13.58 -40.38 25.49
C GLU A 577 -14.24 -40.74 26.82
N ARG A 578 -15.28 -40.00 27.22
CA ARG A 578 -16.10 -40.34 28.40
C ARG A 578 -16.85 -41.66 28.26
N MET A 579 -17.33 -42.00 27.06
CA MET A 579 -17.94 -43.31 26.80
C MET A 579 -16.90 -44.43 26.86
N LYS A 580 -15.72 -44.21 26.26
CA LYS A 580 -14.59 -45.13 26.32
C LYS A 580 -14.18 -45.42 27.77
N GLU A 581 -13.99 -44.40 28.60
CA GLU A 581 -13.69 -44.59 30.03
C GLU A 581 -14.78 -45.40 30.76
N LYS A 582 -16.07 -45.16 30.45
CA LYS A 582 -17.16 -45.94 31.05
C LYS A 582 -17.09 -47.42 30.64
N VAL A 583 -16.84 -47.69 29.36
CA VAL A 583 -16.68 -49.06 28.85
C VAL A 583 -15.44 -49.71 29.42
N GLU A 584 -14.32 -49.01 29.55
CA GLU A 584 -13.10 -49.52 30.19
C GLU A 584 -13.32 -49.85 31.68
N LYS A 585 -14.06 -49.00 32.41
CA LYS A 585 -14.47 -49.28 33.80
C LYS A 585 -15.39 -50.50 33.89
N GLN A 586 -16.34 -50.64 32.98
CA GLN A 586 -17.19 -51.84 32.92
C GLN A 586 -16.37 -53.09 32.57
N LEU A 587 -15.48 -53.01 31.59
CA LEU A 587 -14.62 -54.10 31.17
C LEU A 587 -13.70 -54.56 32.30
N THR A 588 -13.13 -53.62 33.06
CA THR A 588 -12.30 -53.94 34.23
C THR A 588 -13.12 -54.58 35.36
N SER A 589 -14.36 -54.14 35.60
CA SER A 589 -15.31 -54.79 36.52
C SER A 589 -15.66 -56.22 36.08
N VAL A 590 -16.02 -56.41 34.81
CA VAL A 590 -16.33 -57.74 34.27
C VAL A 590 -15.10 -58.64 34.32
N LYS A 591 -13.91 -58.11 34.04
CA LYS A 591 -12.65 -58.85 34.15
C LYS A 591 -12.35 -59.28 35.59
N SER A 592 -12.59 -58.42 36.58
CA SER A 592 -12.40 -58.79 37.99
C SER A 592 -13.43 -59.82 38.45
N GLU A 593 -14.69 -59.71 38.04
CA GLU A 593 -15.73 -60.71 38.28
C GLU A 593 -15.39 -62.07 37.64
N LEU A 594 -14.87 -62.06 36.41
CA LEU A 594 -14.42 -63.27 35.72
C LEU A 594 -13.28 -63.93 36.47
N LEU A 595 -12.27 -63.17 36.88
CA LEU A 595 -11.15 -63.69 37.68
C LEU A 595 -11.62 -64.26 39.03
N LEU A 596 -12.62 -63.65 39.66
CA LEU A 596 -13.23 -64.17 40.88
C LEU A 596 -13.96 -65.50 40.64
N LYS A 597 -14.72 -65.60 39.54
CA LYS A 597 -15.36 -66.86 39.14
C LYS A 597 -14.36 -67.94 38.77
N GLU A 598 -13.28 -67.58 38.08
CA GLU A 598 -12.20 -68.49 37.72
C GLU A 598 -11.53 -69.05 38.99
N ARG A 599 -11.15 -68.19 39.95
CA ARG A 599 -10.60 -68.63 41.24
C ARG A 599 -11.55 -69.55 42.00
N LYS A 600 -12.84 -69.20 42.04
CA LYS A 600 -13.85 -70.03 42.71
C LYS A 600 -13.99 -71.40 42.03
N ALA A 601 -13.99 -71.43 40.69
CA ALA A 601 -14.02 -72.67 39.93
C ALA A 601 -12.75 -73.52 40.14
N THR A 602 -11.57 -72.89 40.27
CA THR A 602 -10.34 -73.62 40.60
C THR A 602 -10.35 -74.18 42.01
N GLU A 603 -10.82 -73.42 43.00
CA GLU A 603 -10.98 -73.90 44.39
C GLU A 603 -11.99 -75.05 44.46
N ASP A 604 -13.13 -74.95 43.77
CA ASP A 604 -14.12 -76.02 43.75
C ASP A 604 -13.59 -77.27 43.02
N LYS A 605 -12.78 -77.10 41.97
CA LYS A 605 -12.07 -78.20 41.32
C LYS A 605 -11.08 -78.86 42.26
N GLU A 606 -10.31 -78.08 43.03
CA GLU A 606 -9.35 -78.58 44.02
C GLU A 606 -10.06 -79.36 45.13
N LYS A 607 -11.14 -78.81 45.71
CA LYS A 607 -11.98 -79.53 46.70
C LYS A 607 -12.54 -80.84 46.16
N ASN A 608 -13.03 -80.84 44.92
CA ASN A 608 -13.53 -82.06 44.28
C ASN A 608 -12.42 -83.08 44.05
N GLN A 609 -11.21 -82.62 43.75
CA GLN A 609 -10.04 -83.47 43.59
C GLN A 609 -9.58 -84.05 44.93
N ASP A 610 -9.54 -83.26 46.00
CA ASP A 610 -9.25 -83.72 47.37
C ASP A 610 -10.28 -84.76 47.83
N MET A 611 -11.56 -84.49 47.58
CA MET A 611 -12.65 -85.42 47.91
C MET A 611 -12.53 -86.72 47.10
N LEU A 612 -12.18 -86.64 45.82
CA LEU A 612 -11.93 -87.82 44.98
C LEU A 612 -10.72 -88.62 45.50
N GLU A 613 -9.65 -87.95 45.93
CA GLU A 613 -8.46 -88.58 46.48
C GLU A 613 -8.77 -89.27 47.83
N ALA A 614 -9.56 -88.62 48.69
CA ALA A 614 -10.09 -89.23 49.92
C ALA A 614 -10.90 -90.50 49.63
N VAL A 615 -11.90 -90.43 48.74
CA VAL A 615 -12.70 -91.62 48.34
C VAL A 615 -11.83 -92.70 47.72
N THR A 616 -10.83 -92.32 46.91
CA THR A 616 -9.89 -93.28 46.31
C THR A 616 -9.03 -93.96 47.38
N SER A 617 -8.62 -93.23 48.42
CA SER A 617 -7.87 -93.77 49.55
C SER A 617 -8.73 -94.72 50.40
N GLU A 618 -9.97 -94.35 50.71
CA GLU A 618 -10.94 -95.22 51.38
C GLU A 618 -11.22 -96.49 50.58
N MET A 619 -11.40 -96.36 49.26
CA MET A 619 -11.58 -97.49 48.37
C MET A 619 -10.35 -98.41 48.35
N LYS A 620 -9.13 -97.87 48.40
CA LYS A 620 -7.90 -98.68 48.55
C LYS A 620 -7.89 -99.44 49.87
N VAL A 621 -8.25 -98.79 50.98
CA VAL A 621 -8.32 -99.41 52.31
C VAL A 621 -9.37 -100.53 52.35
N LEU A 622 -10.58 -100.29 51.82
CA LEU A 622 -11.64 -101.29 51.70
C LEU A 622 -11.20 -102.47 50.81
N LYS A 623 -10.48 -102.20 49.73
CA LYS A 623 -9.95 -103.25 48.86
C LYS A 623 -8.91 -104.11 49.58
N THR A 624 -8.03 -103.51 50.41
CA THR A 624 -7.08 -104.26 51.22
C THR A 624 -7.76 -105.08 52.32
N SER A 625 -8.75 -104.53 53.03
CA SER A 625 -9.47 -105.26 54.07
C SER A 625 -10.31 -106.41 53.48
N LEU A 626 -10.93 -106.21 52.31
CA LEU A 626 -11.61 -107.28 51.58
C LEU A 626 -10.65 -108.40 51.16
N ALA A 627 -9.44 -108.05 50.69
CA ALA A 627 -8.42 -109.04 50.33
C ALA A 627 -7.95 -109.85 51.55
N GLU A 628 -7.83 -109.20 52.71
CA GLU A 628 -7.53 -109.89 53.98
C GLU A 628 -8.66 -110.79 54.45
N LEU A 629 -9.92 -110.35 54.34
CA LEU A 629 -11.10 -111.17 54.64
C LEU A 629 -11.17 -112.39 53.72
N ALA A 630 -10.98 -112.21 52.41
CA ALA A 630 -10.92 -113.31 51.46
C ALA A 630 -9.77 -114.29 51.75
N LYS A 631 -8.64 -113.80 52.26
CA LYS A 631 -7.54 -114.67 52.72
C LYS A 631 -7.93 -115.47 53.96
N ARG A 632 -8.56 -114.82 54.96
CA ARG A 632 -9.06 -115.50 56.17
C ARG A 632 -10.14 -116.53 55.85
N GLU A 633 -11.06 -116.20 54.96
CA GLU A 633 -12.10 -117.11 54.47
C GLU A 633 -11.47 -118.35 53.82
N ARG A 634 -10.47 -118.15 52.95
CA ARG A 634 -9.76 -119.27 52.32
C ARG A 634 -9.05 -120.15 53.35
N GLN A 635 -8.41 -119.56 54.35
CA GLN A 635 -7.79 -120.31 55.46
C GLN A 635 -8.81 -121.10 56.28
N LEU A 636 -9.99 -120.53 56.56
CA LEU A 636 -11.07 -121.23 57.25
C LEU A 636 -11.66 -122.37 56.40
N ALA A 637 -11.82 -122.14 55.10
CA ALA A 637 -12.27 -123.17 54.16
C ALA A 637 -11.26 -124.32 54.06
N GLU A 638 -9.96 -124.02 53.96
CA GLU A 638 -8.87 -125.00 53.99
C GLU A 638 -8.85 -125.78 55.31
N PHE A 639 -8.99 -125.09 56.45
CA PHE A 639 -9.09 -125.73 57.77
C PHE A 639 -10.30 -126.67 57.84
N ARG A 640 -11.47 -126.20 57.39
CA ARG A 640 -12.70 -127.01 57.31
C ARG A 640 -12.49 -128.26 56.45
N GLU A 641 -11.85 -128.14 55.29
CA GLU A 641 -11.53 -129.28 54.42
C GLU A 641 -10.57 -130.28 55.09
N VAL A 642 -9.55 -129.80 55.81
CA VAL A 642 -8.60 -130.65 56.55
C VAL A 642 -9.29 -131.40 57.69
N VAL A 643 -10.14 -130.71 58.47
CA VAL A 643 -10.89 -131.34 59.56
C VAL A 643 -11.88 -132.38 59.00
N SER A 644 -12.58 -132.07 57.92
CA SER A 644 -13.47 -133.03 57.24
C SER A 644 -12.72 -134.27 56.75
N ARG A 645 -11.51 -134.11 56.17
CA ARG A 645 -10.62 -135.25 55.82
C ARG A 645 -10.27 -136.11 57.03
N LEU A 646 -9.84 -135.48 58.12
CA LEU A 646 -9.41 -136.17 59.33
C LEU A 646 -10.53 -136.97 59.99
N LEU A 647 -11.78 -136.51 59.85
CA LEU A 647 -12.97 -137.18 60.37
C LEU A 647 -13.54 -138.25 59.44
N GLY A 648 -12.94 -138.46 58.26
CA GLY A 648 -13.41 -139.44 57.27
C GLY A 648 -14.77 -139.08 56.65
N LEU A 649 -15.18 -137.81 56.71
CA LEU A 649 -16.41 -137.30 56.11
C LEU A 649 -16.17 -137.04 54.61
N ASP A 650 -17.16 -137.33 53.77
CA ASP A 650 -17.02 -137.20 52.30
C ASP A 650 -17.02 -135.73 51.85
N ILE A 651 -15.87 -135.29 51.35
CA ILE A 651 -15.59 -133.91 50.94
C ILE A 651 -16.17 -133.60 49.55
N ALA A 652 -16.62 -134.62 48.80
CA ALA A 652 -17.29 -134.43 47.52
C ALA A 652 -18.71 -133.82 47.66
N SER A 653 -19.25 -133.77 48.89
CA SER A 653 -20.45 -133.03 49.23
C SER A 653 -20.16 -131.52 49.30
N LEU A 654 -20.70 -130.75 48.35
CA LEU A 654 -20.51 -129.30 48.22
C LEU A 654 -21.05 -128.48 49.41
N ALA A 655 -21.64 -129.12 50.42
CA ALA A 655 -22.14 -128.49 51.64
C ALA A 655 -22.12 -129.48 52.79
N LEU A 656 -20.95 -129.76 53.37
CA LEU A 656 -20.83 -130.54 54.61
C LEU A 656 -21.27 -129.66 55.81
N PRO A 657 -22.46 -129.82 56.40
CA PRO A 657 -22.94 -128.88 57.42
C PRO A 657 -22.02 -128.91 58.65
N ASP A 658 -21.71 -127.75 59.23
CA ASP A 658 -20.75 -127.66 60.34
C ASP A 658 -21.16 -128.53 61.54
N TYR A 659 -22.46 -128.74 61.73
CA TYR A 659 -22.95 -129.64 62.78
C TYR A 659 -22.50 -131.09 62.59
N GLU A 660 -22.28 -131.59 61.37
CA GLU A 660 -21.83 -132.99 61.13
C GLU A 660 -20.37 -133.18 61.55
N ILE A 661 -19.52 -132.20 61.20
CA ILE A 661 -18.13 -132.12 61.67
C ILE A 661 -18.11 -132.08 63.20
N ILE A 662 -18.94 -131.21 63.79
CA ILE A 662 -19.06 -131.08 65.25
C ILE A 662 -19.54 -132.40 65.88
N THR A 663 -20.56 -133.05 65.33
CA THR A 663 -21.11 -134.32 65.88
C THR A 663 -20.09 -135.46 65.82
N CYS A 664 -19.29 -135.56 64.75
CA CYS A 664 -18.21 -136.56 64.65
C CYS A 664 -17.07 -136.27 65.63
N LEU A 665 -16.68 -135.00 65.80
CA LEU A 665 -15.71 -134.60 66.82
C LEU A 665 -16.23 -134.89 68.23
N GLU A 666 -17.49 -134.56 68.51
CA GLU A 666 -18.16 -134.87 69.78
C GLU A 666 -18.21 -136.39 70.03
N GLY A 667 -18.46 -137.21 69.00
CA GLY A 667 -18.39 -138.66 69.06
C GLY A 667 -16.98 -139.20 69.37
N LEU A 668 -15.94 -138.66 68.74
CA LEU A 668 -14.53 -138.98 69.04
C LEU A 668 -14.13 -138.58 70.46
N ILE A 669 -14.61 -137.42 70.94
CA ILE A 669 -14.41 -136.92 72.29
C ILE A 669 -15.16 -137.81 73.30
N HIS A 670 -16.38 -138.27 73.00
CA HIS A 670 -17.14 -139.20 73.84
C HIS A 670 -16.49 -140.60 73.91
N CYS A 671 -15.89 -141.10 72.82
CA CYS A 671 -15.15 -142.36 72.83
C CYS A 671 -13.86 -142.32 73.67
N HIS A 672 -13.32 -141.12 73.97
CA HIS A 672 -12.11 -140.94 74.78
C HIS A 672 -12.37 -140.48 76.23
N GLN A 673 -13.62 -140.37 76.68
CA GLN A 673 -13.97 -139.91 78.03
C GLN A 673 -14.05 -141.01 79.12
N HIS A 674 -13.48 -142.20 78.90
CA HIS A 674 -13.31 -143.22 79.95
C HIS A 674 -11.96 -143.21 80.68
N HIS A 675 -11.05 -142.27 80.40
CA HIS A 675 -9.83 -142.10 81.21
C HIS A 675 -9.48 -140.63 81.47
N HIS A 676 -9.51 -140.26 82.77
CA HIS A 676 -8.89 -139.09 83.44
C HIS A 676 -9.45 -137.70 83.12
N PHE A 677 -10.15 -137.04 84.06
CA PHE A 677 -9.73 -136.20 85.21
C PHE A 677 -9.15 -134.80 84.85
N PRO A 678 -9.49 -133.74 85.61
CA PRO A 678 -9.66 -132.36 85.13
C PRO A 678 -8.48 -131.44 85.47
N CYS A 679 -8.27 -130.40 84.65
CA CYS A 679 -7.42 -129.23 84.97
C CYS A 679 -7.94 -128.03 84.16
N ILE A 680 -8.77 -127.15 84.73
CA ILE A 680 -8.42 -125.90 85.43
C ILE A 680 -7.63 -124.89 84.55
N CYS A 681 -8.41 -123.90 84.08
CA CYS A 681 -8.15 -122.46 83.96
C CYS A 681 -6.92 -121.93 83.20
N LEU A 682 -7.16 -120.94 82.31
CA LEU A 682 -6.75 -119.55 82.59
C LEU A 682 -7.47 -118.53 81.69
N ARG A 683 -7.82 -117.44 82.35
CA ARG A 683 -8.49 -116.21 81.94
C ARG A 683 -7.41 -115.16 81.63
N ASP A 684 -7.69 -114.23 80.71
CA ASP A 684 -7.25 -112.80 80.67
C ASP A 684 -7.13 -112.29 79.21
N VAL A 685 -7.33 -111.02 78.82
CA VAL A 685 -8.06 -109.80 79.24
C VAL A 685 -7.60 -108.70 78.25
N ALA A 686 -8.50 -107.74 77.96
CA ALA A 686 -8.28 -106.38 77.41
C ALA A 686 -7.97 -106.22 75.89
N GLY A 687 -8.54 -105.24 75.18
CA GLY A 687 -9.33 -104.09 75.62
C GLY A 687 -10.05 -103.36 74.48
N ALA A 688 -11.13 -102.69 74.87
CA ALA A 688 -11.85 -101.62 74.17
C ALA A 688 -10.90 -100.42 73.90
N SER A 689 -11.17 -99.46 73.01
CA SER A 689 -12.22 -98.42 73.06
C SER A 689 -12.14 -97.63 71.74
N GLU A 690 -13.26 -97.41 71.03
CA GLU A 690 -14.04 -96.17 70.95
C GLU A 690 -13.33 -94.93 70.35
N GLU A 691 -13.83 -94.57 69.16
CA GLU A 691 -14.20 -93.23 68.64
C GLU A 691 -13.39 -91.99 69.04
N GLN A 692 -12.79 -91.35 68.02
CA GLN A 692 -13.16 -90.00 67.58
C GLN A 692 -12.77 -89.76 66.13
#